data_AF-A0A4P2Q658-F1
#
_entry.id   AF-A0A4P2Q658-F1
#
_cell.length_a   1.000
_cell.length_b   1.000
_cell.length_c   1.000
_cell.angle_alpha   90.00
_cell.angle_beta   90.00
_cell.angle_gamma   90.00
#
_symmetry.space_group_name_H-M   'P 1'
#
loop_
_entity.id
_entity.type
_entity.pdbx_description
1 polymer ?
#
loop_
_entity_poly.entity_id
_entity_poly.type
_entity_poly.pdbx_seq_one_letter_code
_entity_poly.pdbx_strand_id
1 'polypeptide(L)'
;MNTGLDVFATLHHLVQRAVACLPGAERGSLLVCARRRLVYRAAVGLDGIVPGRLHIPSDGGELSASAPYGPAAAPEAALGPRVVPAAAWYRAHLPGAAASPGWPPEGASVLILPVRLFGAPGAYLALELPAGAPPSDADRAPLDPIVESARAVLERRSLFDEKAQLAQELRLLEDVLSAVAESVDLLELIETVADGIRSVQTGPRWSAIDLAILEDGEGGDGADARRTLRVYKAPRRPLTAYWNNVRDGALAAGRDLRVGVTFRSGMATGPAAQEAYFEEGIRRRVDGIAIAPIDAAALEPYIQRAVAAGIPVIAIDSPPVEGSQASLYIGTDNRAAGRLAGEMMLRLLPQGGVVATQAASAAVSNARGRLEGFREALAGSAIHVDAPSENHFDAERGLELALATLRGRPELAGAFGVCSENGPSFAQASRALGRAGDLKLIAFDLITSTVAMLQDGVIHAAVVQREYDMGYRGVQILHDMATRGEEAALAELPASRFLDTGVDLVTVERTPFSTALSDHLALSAARRIANRKPDAADRGRGLELLVIGMAERESLVDDERAPVSEDSLLGRVLRSCCSLVVDTTSSEVERLGDVAEARFCGARTMAVVPLISRDAVLGALVLSSAQPAACSPGDLALLERVASVAAVVLENARLLSRIKERTRELEALSRRKEALLDTIAELSSPVVPVARGVLVMPIVGALDAQRSGRFIDSMLREITEHQARVVIIDVTGMAVVDASAASHLVQAARAAGLLGSEVVLVGIAPEAARLMVEQGLDLGDIVIRSTLELGFSYALGKTGGQLVYRRS
;
A
#
# COMPACT_ATOMS: atom_id res chain seq x y z
N MET A 1 -22.64 -35.97 14.30
CA MET A 1 -22.32 -35.06 13.18
C MET A 1 -21.38 -34.00 13.73
N ASN A 2 -20.09 -34.20 13.55
CA ASN A 2 -19.01 -33.40 14.13
C ASN A 2 -18.17 -32.93 12.92
N THR A 3 -18.64 -31.91 12.20
CA THR A 3 -18.10 -31.55 10.88
C THR A 3 -17.69 -30.08 10.86
N GLY A 4 -16.43 -29.88 11.19
CA GLY A 4 -15.68 -28.65 10.99
C GLY A 4 -14.28 -28.79 11.60
N LEU A 5 -13.72 -30.00 11.63
CA LEU A 5 -12.35 -30.21 12.07
C LEU A 5 -11.58 -30.65 10.85
N ASP A 6 -10.69 -29.76 10.41
CA ASP A 6 -9.49 -30.03 9.62
C ASP A 6 -9.70 -31.02 8.44
N VAL A 7 -9.69 -30.55 7.19
CA VAL A 7 -9.79 -31.42 6.02
C VAL A 7 -8.80 -32.59 6.10
N PHE A 8 -7.61 -32.37 6.66
CA PHE A 8 -6.64 -33.43 6.87
C PHE A 8 -7.16 -34.43 7.91
N ALA A 9 -7.62 -33.99 9.09
CA ALA A 9 -8.28 -34.85 10.07
C ALA A 9 -9.52 -35.57 9.50
N THR A 10 -10.31 -34.91 8.65
CA THR A 10 -11.50 -35.50 8.01
C THR A 10 -11.09 -36.56 7.00
N LEU A 11 -10.16 -36.27 6.10
CA LEU A 11 -9.62 -37.24 5.14
C LEU A 11 -8.91 -38.40 5.86
N HIS A 12 -8.15 -38.11 6.91
CA HIS A 12 -7.50 -39.10 7.77
C HIS A 12 -8.53 -39.98 8.48
N HIS A 13 -9.59 -39.40 9.04
CA HIS A 13 -10.69 -40.15 9.65
C HIS A 13 -11.43 -41.02 8.63
N LEU A 14 -11.63 -40.53 7.40
CA LEU A 14 -12.20 -41.33 6.31
C LEU A 14 -11.31 -42.53 5.96
N VAL A 15 -9.98 -42.33 5.90
CA VAL A 15 -9.03 -43.44 5.69
C VAL A 15 -9.06 -44.41 6.87
N GLN A 16 -9.09 -43.93 8.13
CA GLN A 16 -9.20 -44.78 9.32
C GLN A 16 -10.47 -45.63 9.28
N ARG A 17 -11.61 -45.03 8.91
CA ARG A 17 -12.88 -45.75 8.73
C ARG A 17 -12.79 -46.78 7.61
N ALA A 18 -12.16 -46.44 6.48
CA ALA A 18 -11.99 -47.36 5.37
C ALA A 18 -11.16 -48.59 5.76
N VAL A 19 -10.08 -48.39 6.51
CA VAL A 19 -9.26 -49.47 7.08
C VAL A 19 -10.10 -50.33 8.03
N ALA A 20 -10.87 -49.72 8.94
CA ALA A 20 -11.70 -50.46 9.88
C ALA A 20 -12.86 -51.26 9.24
N CYS A 21 -13.33 -50.86 8.06
CA CYS A 21 -14.40 -51.54 7.33
C CYS A 21 -13.94 -52.82 6.62
N LEU A 22 -12.64 -52.98 6.36
CA LEU A 22 -12.09 -54.15 5.68
C LEU A 22 -11.47 -55.13 6.68
N PRO A 23 -11.95 -56.39 6.73
CA PRO A 23 -11.40 -57.40 7.61
C PRO A 23 -9.89 -57.61 7.38
N GLY A 24 -9.10 -57.42 8.43
CA GLY A 24 -7.64 -57.62 8.41
C GLY A 24 -6.84 -56.52 7.72
N ALA A 25 -7.47 -55.44 7.25
CA ALA A 25 -6.74 -54.27 6.78
C ALA A 25 -6.14 -53.52 7.98
N GLU A 26 -4.83 -53.29 7.94
CA GLU A 26 -4.11 -52.54 8.99
C GLU A 26 -3.70 -51.13 8.51
N ARG A 27 -3.69 -50.91 7.19
CA ARG A 27 -3.07 -49.73 6.59
C ARG A 27 -3.91 -49.19 5.44
N GLY A 28 -3.88 -47.88 5.27
CA GLY A 28 -4.62 -47.20 4.22
C GLY A 28 -4.04 -45.86 3.86
N SER A 29 -4.36 -45.39 2.66
CA SER A 29 -3.96 -44.07 2.19
C SER A 29 -4.96 -43.51 1.19
N LEU A 30 -5.09 -42.19 1.17
CA LEU A 30 -5.82 -41.44 0.16
C LEU A 30 -4.81 -40.63 -0.65
N LEU A 31 -4.82 -40.81 -1.96
CA LEU A 31 -3.92 -40.14 -2.90
C LEU A 31 -4.74 -39.28 -3.87
N VAL A 32 -4.24 -38.09 -4.22
CA VAL A 32 -4.85 -37.20 -5.21
C VAL A 32 -3.95 -37.12 -6.44
N CYS A 33 -4.55 -37.11 -7.62
CA CYS A 33 -3.85 -36.83 -8.88
C CYS A 33 -3.52 -35.35 -8.95
N ALA A 34 -2.23 -35.02 -8.84
CA ALA A 34 -1.73 -33.69 -9.15
C ALA A 34 -0.84 -33.78 -10.39
N ARG A 35 -1.28 -33.19 -11.51
CA ARG A 35 -0.60 -33.27 -12.82
C ARG A 35 -0.41 -34.73 -13.26
N ARG A 36 0.85 -35.20 -13.39
CA ARG A 36 1.24 -36.58 -13.77
C ARG A 36 1.66 -37.45 -12.57
N ARG A 37 1.38 -37.02 -11.34
CA ARG A 37 1.84 -37.68 -10.11
C ARG A 37 0.70 -37.91 -9.12
N LEU A 38 0.89 -38.91 -8.26
CA LEU A 38 0.02 -39.16 -7.12
C LEU A 38 0.63 -38.54 -5.87
N VAL A 39 -0.17 -37.77 -5.13
CA VAL A 39 0.25 -37.12 -3.89
C VAL A 39 -0.60 -37.64 -2.75
N TYR A 40 0.05 -38.13 -1.68
CA TYR A 40 -0.66 -38.54 -0.48
C TYR A 40 -1.39 -37.34 0.14
N ARG A 41 -2.60 -37.56 0.62
CA ARG A 41 -3.42 -36.59 1.36
C ARG A 41 -3.76 -37.06 2.76
N ALA A 42 -3.83 -38.37 2.95
CA ALA A 42 -3.96 -38.99 4.26
C ALA A 42 -3.33 -40.39 4.20
N ALA A 43 -2.76 -40.83 5.31
CA ALA A 43 -2.28 -42.19 5.50
C ALA A 43 -2.57 -42.65 6.93
N VAL A 44 -2.82 -43.94 7.10
CA VAL A 44 -3.05 -44.61 8.38
C VAL A 44 -2.21 -45.88 8.39
N GLY A 45 -1.46 -46.11 9.48
CA GLY A 45 -0.68 -47.34 9.67
C GLY A 45 0.60 -47.45 8.81
N LEU A 46 1.03 -46.37 8.16
CA LEU A 46 2.28 -46.28 7.40
C LEU A 46 3.43 -45.62 8.20
N ASP A 47 3.14 -45.13 9.41
CA ASP A 47 4.09 -44.50 10.30
C ASP A 47 5.16 -45.51 10.79
N GLY A 48 6.45 -45.16 10.65
CA GLY A 48 7.58 -45.98 11.11
C GLY A 48 8.11 -47.02 10.12
N ILE A 49 7.45 -47.23 8.97
CA ILE A 49 7.87 -48.18 7.93
C ILE A 49 8.82 -47.51 6.90
N VAL A 50 8.66 -46.21 6.70
CA VAL A 50 9.51 -45.40 5.83
C VAL A 50 10.67 -44.83 6.65
N PRO A 51 11.93 -44.91 6.20
CA PRO A 51 13.04 -44.22 6.86
C PRO A 51 12.81 -42.70 6.79
N GLY A 52 12.50 -42.08 7.94
CA GLY A 52 12.02 -40.70 8.04
C GLY A 52 10.49 -40.62 8.09
N ARG A 53 9.94 -39.61 8.79
CA ARG A 53 8.48 -39.39 8.83
C ARG A 53 7.96 -39.20 7.41
N LEU A 54 6.94 -39.97 7.02
CA LEU A 54 6.19 -39.76 5.78
C LEU A 54 5.49 -38.40 5.88
N HIS A 55 6.14 -37.33 5.42
CA HIS A 55 5.57 -36.00 5.43
C HIS A 55 4.54 -35.91 4.30
N ILE A 56 3.26 -35.89 4.67
CA ILE A 56 2.14 -35.69 3.74
C ILE A 56 1.95 -34.18 3.62
N PRO A 57 2.26 -33.55 2.47
CA PRO A 57 2.12 -32.10 2.30
C PRO A 57 0.65 -31.69 2.45
N SER A 58 0.36 -30.75 3.35
CA SER A 58 -0.98 -30.27 3.71
C SER A 58 -1.65 -29.47 2.57
N ASP A 59 -0.83 -28.85 1.73
CA ASP A 59 -1.19 -27.94 0.64
C ASP A 59 -1.43 -28.65 -0.70
N GLY A 60 -0.96 -29.88 -0.86
CA GLY A 60 -0.87 -30.48 -2.18
C GLY A 60 0.29 -29.99 -3.03
N GLY A 61 1.27 -29.35 -2.40
CA GLY A 61 2.56 -29.07 -2.97
C GLY A 61 3.21 -30.33 -3.50
N GLU A 62 3.89 -30.18 -4.64
CA GLU A 62 4.66 -31.26 -5.23
C GLU A 62 5.68 -31.78 -4.21
N LEU A 63 5.67 -33.10 -3.98
CA LEU A 63 6.88 -33.77 -3.55
C LEU A 63 7.94 -33.43 -4.61
N SER A 64 8.90 -32.58 -4.21
CA SER A 64 10.03 -32.16 -5.04
C SER A 64 10.60 -33.36 -5.79
N ALA A 65 10.97 -33.16 -7.07
CA ALA A 65 11.72 -34.14 -7.84
C ALA A 65 13.06 -34.55 -7.19
N SER A 66 13.50 -33.85 -6.13
CA SER A 66 14.68 -34.18 -5.31
C SER A 66 14.39 -35.00 -4.04
N ALA A 67 13.13 -35.30 -3.71
CA ALA A 67 12.82 -36.26 -2.65
C ALA A 67 12.96 -37.69 -3.22
N PRO A 68 13.75 -38.59 -2.60
CA PRO A 68 14.01 -39.93 -3.14
C PRO A 68 12.79 -40.87 -3.14
N TYR A 69 11.58 -40.35 -2.91
CA TYR A 69 10.35 -41.11 -2.70
C TYR A 69 9.23 -40.82 -3.72
N GLY A 70 9.54 -40.16 -4.86
CA GLY A 70 8.55 -39.82 -5.90
C GLY A 70 8.34 -40.93 -6.96
N PRO A 71 7.10 -41.41 -7.20
CA PRO A 71 6.79 -42.39 -8.25
C PRO A 71 6.72 -41.78 -9.65
N ALA A 72 7.31 -42.46 -10.61
CA ALA A 72 6.92 -42.38 -12.01
C ALA A 72 5.81 -43.43 -12.28
N ALA A 73 4.86 -43.05 -13.13
CA ALA A 73 3.63 -43.75 -13.53
C ALA A 73 2.46 -43.59 -12.55
N ALA A 74 1.57 -42.64 -12.87
CA ALA A 74 0.17 -42.79 -12.50
C ALA A 74 -0.32 -44.15 -13.05
N PRO A 75 -1.05 -44.96 -12.26
CA PRO A 75 -1.67 -46.17 -12.80
C PRO A 75 -2.52 -45.76 -13.99
N GLU A 76 -2.37 -46.44 -15.14
CA GLU A 76 -3.25 -46.29 -16.31
C GLU A 76 -4.69 -46.15 -15.80
N ALA A 77 -5.34 -45.03 -16.10
CA ALA A 77 -6.62 -44.60 -15.54
C ALA A 77 -7.61 -45.77 -15.43
N ALA A 78 -7.64 -46.40 -14.26
CA ALA A 78 -8.45 -47.60 -14.05
C ALA A 78 -9.90 -47.15 -13.91
N LEU A 79 -10.77 -47.67 -14.77
CA LEU A 79 -12.19 -47.31 -14.82
C LEU A 79 -12.98 -47.77 -13.57
N GLY A 80 -12.41 -48.63 -12.71
CA GLY A 80 -13.05 -49.18 -11.50
C GLY A 80 -12.07 -49.78 -10.48
N PRO A 81 -12.58 -50.40 -9.39
CA PRO A 81 -11.79 -51.02 -8.32
C PRO A 81 -10.76 -52.04 -8.84
N ARG A 82 -9.55 -52.03 -8.28
CA ARG A 82 -8.50 -53.00 -8.62
C ARG A 82 -7.76 -53.49 -7.38
N VAL A 83 -7.28 -54.73 -7.43
CA VAL A 83 -6.39 -55.29 -6.43
C VAL A 83 -5.03 -55.53 -7.09
N VAL A 84 -3.97 -55.01 -6.49
CA VAL A 84 -2.59 -55.17 -6.98
C VAL A 84 -1.71 -55.77 -5.90
N PRO A 85 -0.61 -56.48 -6.23
CA PRO A 85 0.35 -56.94 -5.23
C PRO A 85 0.93 -55.76 -4.43
N ALA A 86 0.96 -55.86 -3.09
CA ALA A 86 1.43 -54.77 -2.23
C ALA A 86 2.89 -54.41 -2.52
N ALA A 87 3.74 -55.41 -2.78
CA ALA A 87 5.14 -55.21 -3.18
C ALA A 87 5.29 -54.37 -4.45
N ALA A 88 4.41 -54.55 -5.43
CA ALA A 88 4.44 -53.76 -6.67
C ALA A 88 3.91 -52.34 -6.42
N TRP A 89 2.81 -52.21 -5.68
CA TRP A 89 2.24 -50.91 -5.31
C TRP A 89 3.25 -50.04 -4.57
N TYR A 90 3.83 -50.54 -3.49
CA TYR A 90 4.75 -49.75 -2.67
C TYR A 90 6.10 -49.53 -3.32
N ARG A 91 6.61 -50.45 -4.15
CA ARG A 91 7.83 -50.18 -4.93
C ARG A 91 7.63 -49.03 -5.92
N ALA A 92 6.45 -48.95 -6.54
CA ALA A 92 6.11 -47.84 -7.40
C ALA A 92 5.87 -46.56 -6.57
N HIS A 93 5.08 -46.63 -5.49
CA HIS A 93 4.51 -45.46 -4.83
C HIS A 93 5.26 -44.94 -3.59
N LEU A 94 6.08 -45.80 -2.96
CA LEU A 94 6.88 -45.56 -1.75
C LEU A 94 8.20 -46.36 -1.82
N PRO A 95 9.10 -46.07 -2.78
CA PRO A 95 10.24 -46.93 -3.09
C PRO A 95 11.18 -47.20 -1.90
N GLY A 96 11.35 -46.23 -0.99
CA GLY A 96 12.19 -46.41 0.20
C GLY A 96 11.54 -47.22 1.33
N ALA A 97 10.22 -47.35 1.36
CA ALA A 97 9.53 -48.24 2.29
C ALA A 97 9.72 -49.70 1.87
N ALA A 98 9.73 -49.98 0.56
CA ALA A 98 9.83 -51.33 -0.01
C ALA A 98 11.19 -52.01 0.21
N ALA A 99 12.16 -51.27 0.76
CA ALA A 99 13.47 -51.77 1.15
C ALA A 99 13.54 -52.22 2.63
N SER A 100 12.48 -51.99 3.42
CA SER A 100 12.44 -52.38 4.83
C SER A 100 12.37 -53.90 5.01
N PRO A 101 13.23 -54.53 5.84
CA PRO A 101 13.25 -55.97 6.03
C PRO A 101 11.90 -56.52 6.50
N GLY A 102 11.34 -57.51 5.79
CA GLY A 102 10.06 -58.12 6.14
C GLY A 102 8.83 -57.29 5.73
N TRP A 103 8.99 -56.22 4.96
CA TRP A 103 7.88 -55.41 4.44
C TRP A 103 7.96 -55.20 2.92
N PRO A 104 6.83 -55.21 2.20
CA PRO A 104 5.48 -55.52 2.67
C PRO A 104 5.31 -57.02 3.02
N PRO A 105 4.30 -57.38 3.82
CA PRO A 105 4.05 -58.77 4.21
C PRO A 105 3.91 -59.68 2.97
N GLU A 106 4.48 -60.89 3.05
CA GLU A 106 4.45 -61.84 1.94
C GLU A 106 3.00 -62.23 1.60
N GLY A 107 2.63 -62.12 0.32
CA GLY A 107 1.28 -62.37 -0.16
C GLY A 107 0.27 -61.23 0.03
N ALA A 108 0.65 -60.10 0.65
CA ALA A 108 -0.24 -58.95 0.80
C ALA A 108 -0.60 -58.28 -0.53
N SER A 109 -1.78 -57.66 -0.57
CA SER A 109 -2.29 -56.92 -1.74
C SER A 109 -2.80 -55.54 -1.34
N VAL A 110 -3.02 -54.65 -2.31
CA VAL A 110 -3.58 -53.32 -2.10
C VAL A 110 -4.83 -53.19 -2.96
N LEU A 111 -5.96 -52.93 -2.32
CA LEU A 111 -7.21 -52.55 -2.96
C LEU A 111 -7.16 -51.05 -3.29
N ILE A 112 -7.32 -50.72 -4.57
CA ILE A 112 -7.35 -49.38 -5.10
C ILE A 112 -8.78 -49.07 -5.54
N LEU A 113 -9.38 -48.06 -4.92
CA LEU A 113 -10.70 -47.54 -5.23
C LEU A 113 -10.57 -46.14 -5.86
N PRO A 114 -11.00 -45.92 -7.11
CA PRO A 114 -10.96 -44.60 -7.71
C PRO A 114 -12.02 -43.68 -7.08
N VAL A 115 -11.58 -42.50 -6.67
CA VAL A 115 -12.43 -41.39 -6.27
C VAL A 115 -12.58 -40.47 -7.49
N ARG A 116 -13.79 -40.43 -8.06
CA ARG A 116 -14.07 -39.64 -9.27
C ARG A 116 -14.41 -38.20 -8.88
N LEU A 117 -13.50 -37.28 -9.15
CA LEU A 117 -13.70 -35.85 -8.96
C LEU A 117 -14.25 -35.26 -10.27
N PHE A 118 -15.41 -34.59 -10.22
CA PHE A 118 -16.05 -33.98 -11.39
C PHE A 118 -16.18 -34.95 -12.60
N GLY A 119 -16.45 -36.22 -12.33
CA GLY A 119 -16.66 -37.26 -13.36
C GLY A 119 -15.39 -37.98 -13.85
N ALA A 120 -14.19 -37.49 -13.53
CA ALA A 120 -12.91 -38.10 -13.90
C ALA A 120 -12.19 -38.72 -12.67
N PRO A 121 -11.41 -39.80 -12.82
CA PRO A 121 -10.58 -40.31 -11.73
C PRO A 121 -9.55 -39.24 -11.32
N GLY A 122 -9.78 -38.61 -10.16
CA GLY A 122 -8.98 -37.50 -9.65
C GLY A 122 -8.29 -37.82 -8.32
N ALA A 123 -8.68 -38.90 -7.65
CA ALA A 123 -8.05 -39.40 -6.44
C ALA A 123 -8.23 -40.92 -6.31
N TYR A 124 -7.50 -41.55 -5.40
CA TYR A 124 -7.51 -42.99 -5.16
C TYR A 124 -7.43 -43.28 -3.67
N LEU A 125 -8.35 -44.10 -3.17
CA LEU A 125 -8.28 -44.70 -1.84
C LEU A 125 -7.59 -46.06 -1.97
N ALA A 126 -6.43 -46.22 -1.35
CA ALA A 126 -5.60 -47.42 -1.39
C ALA A 126 -5.55 -48.07 -0.01
N LEU A 127 -6.00 -49.32 0.11
CA LEU A 127 -6.12 -50.06 1.38
C LEU A 127 -5.31 -51.36 1.30
N GLU A 128 -4.43 -51.58 2.26
CA GLU A 128 -3.62 -52.80 2.33
C GLU A 128 -4.44 -53.96 2.89
N LEU A 129 -4.34 -55.10 2.22
CA LEU A 129 -5.04 -56.33 2.55
C LEU A 129 -4.01 -57.41 2.89
N PRO A 130 -4.29 -58.26 3.90
CA PRO A 130 -3.43 -59.39 4.24
C PRO A 130 -3.43 -60.44 3.12
N ALA A 131 -2.54 -61.42 3.21
CA ALA A 131 -2.47 -62.52 2.25
C ALA A 131 -3.79 -63.31 2.24
N GLY A 132 -4.46 -63.34 1.08
CA GLY A 132 -5.78 -63.97 0.95
C GLY A 132 -6.47 -63.69 -0.38
N ALA A 133 -7.69 -64.19 -0.52
CA ALA A 133 -8.54 -63.90 -1.67
C ALA A 133 -8.95 -62.42 -1.69
N PRO A 134 -9.10 -61.79 -2.87
CA PRO A 134 -9.55 -60.40 -2.96
C PRO A 134 -10.93 -60.23 -2.31
N PRO A 135 -11.22 -59.07 -1.69
CA PRO A 135 -12.47 -58.83 -0.97
C PRO A 135 -13.66 -58.99 -1.92
N SER A 136 -14.73 -59.64 -1.43
CA SER A 136 -15.98 -59.81 -2.17
C SER A 136 -16.69 -58.47 -2.37
N ASP A 137 -17.69 -58.42 -3.25
CA ASP A 137 -18.49 -57.20 -3.42
C ASP A 137 -19.23 -56.81 -2.13
N ALA A 138 -19.60 -57.80 -1.29
CA ALA A 138 -20.19 -57.56 0.02
C ALA A 138 -19.19 -56.91 1.00
N ASP A 139 -17.91 -57.28 0.93
CA ASP A 139 -16.84 -56.67 1.74
C ASP A 139 -16.49 -55.25 1.27
N ARG A 140 -16.77 -54.92 0.00
CA ARG A 140 -16.50 -53.60 -0.58
C ARG A 140 -17.66 -52.61 -0.43
N ALA A 141 -18.90 -53.07 -0.40
CA ALA A 141 -20.09 -52.21 -0.29
C ALA A 141 -20.03 -51.15 0.84
N PRO A 142 -19.44 -51.43 2.03
CA PRO A 142 -19.28 -50.42 3.08
C PRO A 142 -18.31 -49.28 2.75
N LEU A 143 -17.46 -49.43 1.72
CA LEU A 143 -16.47 -48.44 1.31
C LEU A 143 -17.05 -47.39 0.36
N ASP A 144 -18.14 -47.69 -0.34
CA ASP A 144 -18.76 -46.76 -1.31
C ASP A 144 -19.17 -45.43 -0.66
N PRO A 145 -19.85 -45.40 0.51
CA PRO A 145 -20.15 -44.14 1.20
C PRO A 145 -18.90 -43.36 1.64
N ILE A 146 -17.79 -44.05 1.89
CA ILE A 146 -16.51 -43.44 2.30
C ILE A 146 -15.83 -42.79 1.10
N VAL A 147 -15.80 -43.49 -0.04
CA VAL A 147 -15.32 -42.95 -1.32
C VAL A 147 -16.12 -41.72 -1.73
N GLU A 148 -17.44 -41.77 -1.58
CA GLU A 148 -18.34 -40.64 -1.88
C GLU A 148 -18.13 -39.46 -0.92
N SER A 149 -17.89 -39.73 0.36
CA SER A 149 -17.54 -38.69 1.33
C SER A 149 -16.19 -38.06 1.01
N ALA A 150 -15.18 -38.87 0.62
CA ALA A 150 -13.88 -38.37 0.20
C ALA A 150 -14.00 -37.50 -1.08
N ARG A 151 -14.82 -37.91 -2.05
CA ARG A 151 -15.15 -37.12 -3.25
C ARG A 151 -15.73 -35.77 -2.86
N ALA A 152 -16.78 -35.75 -2.04
CA ALA A 152 -17.46 -34.51 -1.63
C ALA A 152 -16.51 -33.54 -0.89
N VAL A 153 -15.64 -34.05 -0.03
CA VAL A 153 -14.63 -33.26 0.69
C VAL A 153 -13.59 -32.68 -0.28
N LEU A 154 -13.06 -33.50 -1.19
CA LEU A 154 -12.05 -33.08 -2.17
C LEU A 154 -12.59 -32.10 -3.22
N GLU A 155 -13.80 -32.31 -3.74
CA GLU A 155 -14.44 -31.37 -4.68
C GLU A 155 -14.80 -30.04 -4.01
N ARG A 156 -15.31 -30.07 -2.77
CA ARG A 156 -15.59 -28.84 -2.01
C ARG A 156 -14.31 -28.01 -1.81
N ARG A 157 -13.18 -28.66 -1.52
CA ARG A 157 -11.88 -27.99 -1.44
C ARG A 157 -11.45 -27.41 -2.79
N SER A 158 -11.55 -28.17 -3.88
CA SER A 158 -11.18 -27.70 -5.22
C SER A 158 -11.97 -26.46 -5.66
N LEU A 159 -13.29 -26.47 -5.48
CA LEU A 159 -14.15 -25.32 -5.81
C LEU A 159 -13.88 -24.11 -4.90
N PHE A 160 -13.48 -24.36 -3.66
CA PHE A 160 -13.12 -23.33 -2.70
C PHE A 160 -11.81 -22.65 -3.07
N ASP A 161 -10.78 -23.43 -3.42
CA ASP A 161 -9.48 -22.92 -3.85
C ASP A 161 -9.65 -22.06 -5.13
N GLU A 162 -10.46 -22.51 -6.08
CA GLU A 162 -10.77 -21.77 -7.31
C GLU A 162 -11.54 -20.47 -7.05
N LYS A 163 -12.54 -20.49 -6.17
CA LYS A 163 -13.33 -19.28 -5.81
C LYS A 163 -12.51 -18.28 -5.00
N ALA A 164 -11.66 -18.75 -4.09
CA ALA A 164 -10.75 -17.91 -3.32
C ALA A 164 -9.74 -17.22 -4.24
N GLN A 165 -9.15 -17.98 -5.17
CA GLN A 165 -8.23 -17.48 -6.18
C GLN A 165 -8.90 -16.43 -7.07
N LEU A 166 -10.10 -16.69 -7.59
CA LEU A 166 -10.85 -15.74 -8.44
C LEU A 166 -11.17 -14.42 -7.70
N ALA A 167 -11.57 -14.49 -6.42
CA ALA A 167 -11.85 -13.30 -5.62
C ALA A 167 -10.59 -12.47 -5.33
N GLN A 168 -9.44 -13.14 -5.18
CA GLN A 168 -8.14 -12.50 -5.03
C GLN A 168 -7.71 -11.84 -6.35
N GLU A 169 -7.88 -12.51 -7.49
CA GLU A 169 -7.60 -11.98 -8.82
C GLU A 169 -8.44 -10.72 -9.12
N LEU A 170 -9.74 -10.75 -8.82
CA LEU A 170 -10.63 -9.61 -8.98
C LEU A 170 -10.19 -8.43 -8.11
N ARG A 171 -9.86 -8.69 -6.84
CA ARG A 171 -9.37 -7.66 -5.92
C ARG A 171 -8.07 -7.03 -6.42
N LEU A 172 -7.12 -7.83 -6.90
CA LEU A 172 -5.88 -7.33 -7.47
C LEU A 172 -6.13 -6.38 -8.64
N LEU A 173 -7.00 -6.79 -9.56
CA LEU A 173 -7.35 -5.95 -10.71
C LEU A 173 -8.03 -4.65 -10.25
N GLU A 174 -8.91 -4.70 -9.25
CA GLU A 174 -9.56 -3.52 -8.66
C GLU A 174 -8.58 -2.59 -7.93
N ASP A 175 -7.70 -3.12 -7.08
CA ASP A 175 -6.72 -2.33 -6.31
C ASP A 175 -5.73 -1.65 -7.26
N VAL A 176 -5.29 -2.37 -8.32
CA VAL A 176 -4.51 -1.78 -9.40
C VAL A 176 -5.33 -0.67 -10.05
N LEU A 177 -6.53 -0.94 -10.58
CA LEU A 177 -7.39 0.08 -11.22
C LEU A 177 -7.70 1.30 -10.33
N SER A 178 -7.80 1.12 -9.01
CA SER A 178 -8.05 2.20 -8.05
C SER A 178 -6.81 3.06 -7.82
N ALA A 179 -5.64 2.48 -7.50
CA ALA A 179 -4.39 3.24 -7.37
C ALA A 179 -4.05 4.02 -8.65
N VAL A 180 -4.48 3.46 -9.78
CA VAL A 180 -4.36 3.99 -11.12
C VAL A 180 -5.25 5.21 -11.40
N ALA A 181 -6.48 5.22 -10.90
CA ALA A 181 -7.50 6.21 -11.29
C ALA A 181 -7.25 7.61 -10.69
N GLU A 182 -6.44 7.70 -9.64
CA GLU A 182 -6.41 8.87 -8.76
C GLU A 182 -5.11 9.66 -8.78
N SER A 183 -4.19 9.30 -9.68
CA SER A 183 -3.06 10.15 -10.09
C SER A 183 -2.09 10.56 -8.97
N VAL A 184 -1.30 9.62 -8.44
CA VAL A 184 -0.11 9.93 -7.60
C VAL A 184 1.05 8.99 -7.95
N ASP A 185 2.26 9.47 -7.67
CA ASP A 185 3.61 8.89 -7.80
C ASP A 185 3.77 7.51 -8.46
N LEU A 186 4.68 7.42 -9.43
CA LEU A 186 5.06 6.18 -10.10
C LEU A 186 5.49 5.10 -9.09
N LEU A 187 6.18 5.50 -8.02
CA LEU A 187 6.64 4.60 -6.94
C LEU A 187 5.46 3.95 -6.19
N GLU A 188 4.41 4.71 -5.89
CA GLU A 188 3.22 4.22 -5.18
C GLU A 188 2.41 3.24 -6.04
N LEU A 189 2.36 3.48 -7.35
CA LEU A 189 1.79 2.54 -8.31
C LEU A 189 2.60 1.23 -8.35
N ILE A 190 3.93 1.31 -8.31
CA ILE A 190 4.81 0.14 -8.31
C ILE A 190 4.59 -0.71 -7.06
N GLU A 191 4.57 -0.07 -5.89
CA GLU A 191 4.30 -0.75 -4.62
C GLU A 191 2.94 -1.44 -4.66
N THR A 192 1.89 -0.74 -5.12
CA THR A 192 0.54 -1.31 -5.19
C THR A 192 0.47 -2.52 -6.13
N VAL A 193 1.09 -2.43 -7.31
CA VAL A 193 1.14 -3.54 -8.27
C VAL A 193 1.92 -4.71 -7.68
N ALA A 194 3.07 -4.47 -7.06
CA ALA A 194 3.90 -5.52 -6.48
C ALA A 194 3.26 -6.18 -5.24
N ASP A 195 2.58 -5.40 -4.40
CA ASP A 195 1.82 -5.88 -3.23
C ASP A 195 0.61 -6.69 -3.65
N GLY A 196 -0.15 -6.15 -4.60
CA GLY A 196 -1.31 -6.83 -5.14
C GLY A 196 -0.94 -8.17 -5.76
N ILE A 197 0.11 -8.22 -6.57
CA ILE A 197 0.58 -9.46 -7.19
C ILE A 197 1.02 -10.46 -6.11
N ARG A 198 1.84 -10.07 -5.14
CA ARG A 198 2.23 -10.93 -4.00
C ARG A 198 1.03 -11.43 -3.20
N SER A 199 0.02 -10.58 -3.03
CA SER A 199 -1.16 -10.91 -2.24
C SER A 199 -2.00 -12.02 -2.87
N VAL A 200 -2.03 -12.17 -4.20
CA VAL A 200 -2.81 -13.19 -4.93
C VAL A 200 -2.10 -14.55 -4.99
N GLN A 201 -0.81 -14.58 -4.68
CA GLN A 201 0.11 -15.66 -5.07
C GLN A 201 0.27 -16.76 -4.02
N THR A 202 -0.85 -17.41 -3.67
CA THR A 202 -0.79 -18.64 -2.86
C THR A 202 -0.25 -19.86 -3.63
N GLY A 203 -0.01 -19.75 -4.94
CA GLY A 203 0.54 -20.81 -5.80
C GLY A 203 2.06 -20.72 -6.08
N PRO A 204 2.59 -19.59 -6.56
CA PRO A 204 4.03 -19.39 -6.73
C PRO A 204 4.61 -18.45 -5.67
N ARG A 205 5.62 -18.89 -4.91
CA ARG A 205 6.32 -17.98 -3.97
C ARG A 205 7.29 -17.07 -4.73
N TRP A 206 6.82 -15.95 -5.25
CA TRP A 206 7.68 -14.94 -5.87
C TRP A 206 8.52 -14.25 -4.81
N SER A 207 9.84 -14.37 -4.95
CA SER A 207 10.84 -13.77 -4.08
C SER A 207 11.18 -12.33 -4.48
N ALA A 208 10.89 -11.93 -5.72
CA ALA A 208 11.06 -10.56 -6.19
C ALA A 208 10.02 -10.23 -7.27
N ILE A 209 9.58 -8.97 -7.30
CA ILE A 209 8.73 -8.39 -8.33
C ILE A 209 9.31 -7.02 -8.65
N ASP A 210 9.77 -6.83 -9.87
CA ASP A 210 10.40 -5.61 -10.33
C ASP A 210 9.59 -5.03 -11.49
N LEU A 211 9.45 -3.70 -11.52
CA LEU A 211 8.82 -2.99 -12.63
C LEU A 211 9.90 -2.28 -13.44
N ALA A 212 10.16 -2.76 -14.65
CA ALA A 212 11.11 -2.18 -15.57
C ALA A 212 10.39 -1.23 -16.53
N ILE A 213 10.70 0.06 -16.46
CA ILE A 213 10.03 1.11 -17.23
C ILE A 213 11.02 1.68 -18.26
N LEU A 214 10.62 1.73 -19.54
CA LEU A 214 11.41 2.32 -20.62
C LEU A 214 11.33 3.85 -20.60
N GLU A 215 12.46 4.53 -20.40
CA GLU A 215 12.57 6.00 -20.51
C GLU A 215 13.23 6.39 -21.84
N ASP A 216 12.76 7.48 -22.44
CA ASP A 216 13.42 8.11 -23.58
C ASP A 216 14.66 8.86 -23.06
N GLY A 217 15.83 8.63 -23.66
CA GLY A 217 17.08 9.25 -23.22
C GLY A 217 17.04 10.78 -23.39
N GLU A 218 17.36 11.52 -22.33
CA GLU A 218 17.53 12.97 -22.42
C GLU A 218 18.79 13.31 -23.22
N GLY A 219 18.61 13.81 -24.45
CA GLY A 219 19.63 14.54 -25.20
C GLY A 219 20.19 13.81 -26.42
N GLY A 220 19.82 14.31 -27.61
CA GLY A 220 20.52 14.02 -28.86
C GLY A 220 19.57 13.89 -30.04
N ASP A 221 19.52 14.92 -30.88
CA ASP A 221 18.91 14.85 -32.21
C ASP A 221 19.79 13.90 -33.07
N GLY A 222 19.45 12.60 -33.08
CA GLY A 222 20.22 11.57 -33.76
C GLY A 222 19.68 10.16 -33.54
N ALA A 223 19.75 9.32 -34.57
CA ALA A 223 19.14 7.98 -34.65
C ALA A 223 19.75 6.90 -33.71
N ASP A 224 20.49 7.28 -32.66
CA ASP A 224 21.17 6.36 -31.73
C ASP A 224 20.99 6.75 -30.25
N ALA A 225 19.85 7.34 -29.91
CA ALA A 225 19.44 7.52 -28.51
C ALA A 225 19.15 6.14 -27.89
N ARG A 226 20.13 5.52 -27.23
CA ARG A 226 19.95 4.26 -26.51
C ARG A 226 18.88 4.45 -25.42
N ARG A 227 17.73 3.79 -25.58
CA ARG A 227 16.68 3.76 -24.54
C ARG A 227 17.26 3.21 -23.24
N THR A 228 17.03 3.92 -22.14
CA THR A 228 17.45 3.50 -20.81
C THR A 228 16.27 2.89 -20.07
N LEU A 229 16.51 1.81 -19.34
CA LEU A 229 15.53 1.26 -18.41
C LEU A 229 15.72 1.91 -17.06
N ARG A 230 14.59 2.29 -16.48
CA ARG A 230 14.50 2.57 -15.06
C ARG A 230 13.81 1.38 -14.41
N VAL A 231 14.55 0.66 -13.58
CA VAL A 231 14.08 -0.55 -12.92
C VAL A 231 13.77 -0.21 -11.48
N TYR A 232 12.51 -0.40 -11.12
CA TYR A 232 12.05 -0.27 -9.75
C TYR A 232 11.99 -1.66 -9.13
N LYS A 233 12.90 -1.93 -8.20
CA LYS A 233 12.98 -3.22 -7.52
C LYS A 233 12.18 -3.14 -6.24
N ALA A 234 11.06 -3.85 -6.20
CA ALA A 234 10.32 -3.93 -4.95
C ALA A 234 11.11 -4.80 -3.95
N PRO A 235 11.06 -4.51 -2.64
CA PRO A 235 11.84 -5.23 -1.64
C PRO A 235 11.70 -6.75 -1.76
N ARG A 236 12.81 -7.48 -1.66
CA ARG A 236 12.90 -8.95 -1.79
C ARG A 236 12.40 -9.73 -0.58
N ARG A 237 11.61 -9.09 0.29
CA ARG A 237 10.97 -9.72 1.47
C ARG A 237 9.47 -9.82 1.22
N PRO A 238 8.77 -10.77 1.86
CA PRO A 238 7.32 -10.82 1.75
C PRO A 238 6.76 -9.51 2.31
N LEU A 239 6.28 -8.66 1.41
CA LEU A 239 5.51 -7.48 1.78
C LEU A 239 4.19 -7.96 2.34
N THR A 240 4.00 -7.69 3.62
CA THR A 240 2.70 -7.56 4.29
C THR A 240 3.00 -6.91 5.63
N ALA A 241 3.14 -5.59 5.60
CA ALA A 241 3.16 -4.82 6.83
C ALA A 241 1.69 -4.61 7.21
N TYR A 242 1.26 -5.13 8.36
CA TYR A 242 -0.05 -4.85 8.97
C TYR A 242 -0.51 -3.39 8.75
N TRP A 243 0.43 -2.45 8.86
CA TRP A 243 0.25 -1.01 8.68
C TRP A 243 -0.14 -0.56 7.27
N ASN A 244 0.17 -1.33 6.22
CA ASN A 244 -0.29 -1.04 4.86
C ASN A 244 -1.81 -1.14 4.79
N ASN A 245 -2.42 -2.17 5.39
CA ASN A 245 -3.87 -2.29 5.40
C ASN A 245 -4.54 -1.11 6.14
N VAL A 246 -3.94 -0.64 7.25
CA VAL A 246 -4.41 0.55 7.99
C VAL A 246 -4.27 1.81 7.12
N ARG A 247 -3.11 1.99 6.47
CA ARG A 247 -2.84 3.08 5.54
C ARG A 247 -3.87 3.10 4.41
N ASP A 248 -4.08 1.97 3.76
CA ASP A 248 -4.97 1.85 2.61
C ASP A 248 -6.42 2.15 3.00
N GLY A 249 -6.84 1.71 4.20
CA GLY A 249 -8.13 2.08 4.78
C GLY A 249 -8.27 3.58 5.01
N ALA A 250 -7.25 4.20 5.60
CA ALA A 250 -7.22 5.64 5.84
C ALA A 250 -7.24 6.46 4.54
N LEU A 251 -6.41 6.09 3.56
CA LEU A 251 -6.38 6.73 2.25
C LEU A 251 -7.70 6.55 1.51
N ALA A 252 -8.33 5.37 1.59
CA ALA A 252 -9.65 5.13 1.00
C ALA A 252 -10.73 6.05 1.59
N ALA A 253 -10.78 6.19 2.91
CA ALA A 253 -11.68 7.15 3.54
C ALA A 253 -11.36 8.59 3.13
N GLY A 254 -10.09 8.94 3.01
CA GLY A 254 -9.63 10.24 2.51
C GLY A 254 -10.22 10.57 1.14
N ARG A 255 -10.25 9.60 0.24
CA ARG A 255 -10.83 9.73 -1.09
C ARG A 255 -12.34 9.85 -1.09
N ASP A 256 -13.00 8.92 -0.40
CA ASP A 256 -14.48 8.87 -0.33
C ASP A 256 -15.06 10.15 0.30
N LEU A 257 -14.32 10.74 1.25
CA LEU A 257 -14.71 11.95 1.97
C LEU A 257 -14.06 13.24 1.43
N ARG A 258 -13.18 13.13 0.41
CA ARG A 258 -12.41 14.24 -0.19
C ARG A 258 -11.62 15.07 0.83
N VAL A 259 -10.94 14.40 1.77
CA VAL A 259 -10.01 15.00 2.73
C VAL A 259 -8.58 14.59 2.44
N GLY A 260 -7.63 15.51 2.64
CA GLY A 260 -6.21 15.21 2.53
C GLY A 260 -5.78 14.34 3.70
N VAL A 261 -5.28 13.12 3.42
CA VAL A 261 -4.78 12.21 4.46
C VAL A 261 -3.28 12.06 4.29
N THR A 262 -2.51 12.45 5.29
CA THR A 262 -1.08 12.14 5.37
C THR A 262 -0.90 10.94 6.29
N PHE A 263 -0.35 9.84 5.77
CA PHE A 263 0.08 8.71 6.59
C PHE A 263 1.57 8.84 6.91
N ARG A 264 1.96 8.62 8.17
CA ARG A 264 3.35 8.62 8.64
C ARG A 264 3.71 7.29 9.28
N SER A 265 4.71 6.64 8.70
CA SER A 265 5.47 5.51 9.21
C SER A 265 6.96 5.72 8.86
N GLY A 266 7.90 5.07 9.56
CA GLY A 266 9.19 4.74 8.92
C GLY A 266 10.35 5.75 8.83
N MET A 267 10.70 6.54 9.86
CA MET A 267 11.99 7.28 9.85
C MET A 267 12.94 6.94 11.03
N ALA A 268 12.41 6.48 12.17
CA ALA A 268 13.20 6.03 13.31
C ALA A 268 12.40 4.99 14.13
N THR A 269 13.08 4.10 14.84
CA THR A 269 12.46 3.10 15.72
C THR A 269 12.11 3.71 17.09
N GLY A 270 10.89 3.48 17.57
CA GLY A 270 10.46 3.81 18.93
C GLY A 270 9.70 5.14 19.07
N PRO A 271 9.39 5.55 20.31
CA PRO A 271 8.47 6.66 20.61
C PRO A 271 8.89 8.00 19.99
N ALA A 272 10.19 8.28 19.96
CA ALA A 272 10.75 9.53 19.45
C ALA A 272 10.33 9.87 18.00
N ALA A 273 10.09 8.87 17.16
CA ALA A 273 9.59 9.10 15.80
C ALA A 273 8.16 9.64 15.81
N GLN A 274 7.29 9.06 16.64
CA GLN A 274 5.89 9.47 16.77
C GLN A 274 5.79 10.85 17.43
N GLU A 275 6.68 11.17 18.37
CA GLU A 275 6.82 12.51 18.95
C GLU A 275 7.08 13.57 17.87
N ALA A 276 8.01 13.32 16.95
CA ALA A 276 8.32 14.24 15.86
C ALA A 276 7.14 14.44 14.90
N TYR A 277 6.34 13.39 14.65
CA TYR A 277 5.14 13.50 13.82
C TYR A 277 4.01 14.29 14.49
N PHE A 278 3.85 14.20 15.81
CA PHE A 278 2.96 15.09 16.56
C PHE A 278 3.38 16.56 16.40
N GLU A 279 4.68 16.85 16.56
CA GLU A 279 5.21 18.22 16.37
C GLU A 279 5.00 18.74 14.95
N GLU A 280 5.15 17.88 13.94
CA GLU A 280 4.83 18.21 12.55
C GLU A 280 3.34 18.55 12.38
N GLY A 281 2.45 17.69 12.88
CA GLY A 281 1.00 17.87 12.78
C GLY A 281 0.51 19.15 13.47
N ILE A 282 0.98 19.42 14.69
CA ILE A 282 0.66 20.64 15.44
C ILE A 282 1.13 21.89 14.69
N ARG A 283 2.36 21.85 14.14
CA ARG A 283 2.92 22.97 13.38
C ARG A 283 2.17 23.24 12.08
N ARG A 284 1.76 22.19 11.37
CA ARG A 284 0.94 22.26 10.15
C ARG A 284 -0.50 22.69 10.43
N ARG A 285 -0.95 22.56 11.69
CA ARG A 285 -2.35 22.77 12.11
C ARG A 285 -3.31 21.86 11.34
N VAL A 286 -2.99 20.57 11.32
CA VAL A 286 -3.90 19.54 10.78
C VAL A 286 -5.23 19.56 11.54
N ASP A 287 -6.30 19.15 10.88
CA ASP A 287 -7.67 19.16 11.42
C ASP A 287 -7.97 17.96 12.33
N GLY A 288 -7.07 16.98 12.40
CA GLY A 288 -7.21 15.82 13.28
C GLY A 288 -6.03 14.85 13.18
N ILE A 289 -5.79 14.10 14.25
CA ILE A 289 -4.71 13.10 14.34
C ILE A 289 -5.27 11.73 14.75
N ALA A 290 -4.98 10.69 13.99
CA ALA A 290 -5.15 9.30 14.41
C ALA A 290 -3.77 8.70 14.72
N ILE A 291 -3.63 8.03 15.87
CA ILE A 291 -2.32 7.51 16.33
C ILE A 291 -2.45 6.08 16.85
N ALA A 292 -1.50 5.22 16.48
CA ALA A 292 -1.24 3.96 17.18
C ALA A 292 -0.01 4.09 18.10
N PRO A 293 -0.20 4.34 19.40
CA PRO A 293 0.91 4.68 20.29
C PRO A 293 1.83 3.47 20.56
N ILE A 294 3.10 3.56 20.16
CA ILE A 294 4.12 2.54 20.48
C ILE A 294 4.39 2.50 21.99
N ASP A 295 4.45 3.68 22.60
CA ASP A 295 4.50 3.89 24.05
C ASP A 295 3.43 4.90 24.44
N ALA A 296 2.28 4.40 24.90
CA ALA A 296 1.14 5.23 25.24
C ALA A 296 1.44 6.24 26.36
N ALA A 297 2.30 5.87 27.33
CA ALA A 297 2.62 6.75 28.44
C ALA A 297 3.56 7.89 28.00
N ALA A 298 4.55 7.58 27.16
CA ALA A 298 5.44 8.60 26.61
C ALA A 298 4.74 9.58 25.65
N LEU A 299 3.68 9.13 24.95
CA LEU A 299 2.98 9.94 23.95
C LEU A 299 1.82 10.78 24.50
N GLU A 300 1.30 10.47 25.68
CA GLU A 300 0.20 11.23 26.30
C GLU A 300 0.47 12.74 26.41
N PRO A 301 1.67 13.23 26.81
CA PRO A 301 1.96 14.67 26.81
C PRO A 301 1.82 15.34 25.43
N TYR A 302 2.09 14.61 24.35
CA TYR A 302 1.95 15.12 22.98
C TYR A 302 0.49 15.12 22.52
N ILE A 303 -0.28 14.10 22.92
CA ILE A 303 -1.74 14.08 22.74
C ILE A 303 -2.36 15.30 23.42
N GLN A 304 -2.03 15.56 24.69
CA GLN A 304 -2.52 16.72 25.45
C GLN A 304 -2.20 18.05 24.76
N ARG A 305 -1.00 18.18 24.19
CA ARG A 305 -0.60 19.39 23.46
C ARG A 305 -1.36 19.58 22.15
N ALA A 306 -1.61 18.50 21.40
CA ALA A 306 -2.43 18.56 20.19
C ALA A 306 -3.87 18.98 20.50
N VAL A 307 -4.48 18.35 21.53
CA VAL A 307 -5.83 18.71 22.00
C VAL A 307 -5.88 20.15 22.49
N ALA A 308 -4.88 20.61 23.25
CA ALA A 308 -4.79 22.01 23.69
C ALA A 308 -4.62 23.01 22.52
N ALA A 309 -4.08 22.56 21.38
CA ALA A 309 -4.01 23.34 20.15
C ALA A 309 -5.31 23.30 19.32
N GLY A 310 -6.36 22.62 19.81
CA GLY A 310 -7.65 22.47 19.14
C GLY A 310 -7.67 21.37 18.07
N ILE A 311 -6.72 20.43 18.10
CA ILE A 311 -6.64 19.32 17.15
C ILE A 311 -7.19 18.05 17.83
N PRO A 312 -8.32 17.49 17.36
CA PRO A 312 -8.86 16.25 17.93
C PRO A 312 -7.90 15.09 17.66
N VAL A 313 -7.73 14.23 18.67
CA VAL A 313 -6.86 13.06 18.61
C VAL A 313 -7.65 11.80 18.92
N ILE A 314 -7.52 10.78 18.08
CA ILE A 314 -8.06 9.44 18.34
C ILE A 314 -6.93 8.40 18.33
N ALA A 315 -7.07 7.37 19.17
CA ALA A 315 -6.18 6.23 19.16
C ALA A 315 -6.71 5.13 18.21
N ILE A 316 -5.83 4.48 17.47
CA ILE A 316 -6.13 3.35 16.59
C ILE A 316 -5.19 2.16 16.87
N ASP A 317 -5.64 0.92 16.66
CA ASP A 317 -4.93 -0.36 16.89
C ASP A 317 -4.49 -0.62 18.35
N SER A 318 -3.73 0.31 18.92
CA SER A 318 -3.17 0.25 20.26
C SER A 318 -3.90 1.22 21.18
N PRO A 319 -4.39 0.75 22.34
CA PRO A 319 -5.12 1.62 23.25
C PRO A 319 -4.19 2.68 23.86
N PRO A 320 -4.71 3.89 24.11
CA PRO A 320 -3.98 4.93 24.84
C PRO A 320 -3.91 4.58 26.33
N VAL A 321 -3.28 5.44 27.13
CA VAL A 321 -3.28 5.28 28.60
C VAL A 321 -4.70 5.48 29.17
N GLU A 322 -4.97 4.86 30.32
CA GLU A 322 -6.21 5.12 31.05
C GLU A 322 -6.30 6.62 31.42
N GLY A 323 -7.45 7.24 31.15
CA GLY A 323 -7.65 8.68 31.36
C GLY A 323 -6.98 9.60 30.34
N SER A 324 -6.50 9.06 29.21
CA SER A 324 -5.93 9.84 28.10
C SER A 324 -6.87 10.93 27.57
N GLN A 325 -6.28 12.00 27.03
CA GLN A 325 -7.03 13.04 26.28
C GLN A 325 -7.41 12.62 24.84
N ALA A 326 -7.00 11.45 24.36
CA ALA A 326 -7.52 10.93 23.10
C ALA A 326 -9.03 10.66 23.22
N SER A 327 -9.81 11.22 22.31
CA SER A 327 -11.29 11.27 22.41
C SER A 327 -11.98 9.92 22.19
N LEU A 328 -11.28 8.98 21.55
CA LEU A 328 -11.77 7.67 21.14
C LEU A 328 -10.61 6.71 20.94
N TYR A 329 -10.83 5.43 21.24
CA TYR A 329 -10.00 4.31 20.78
C TYR A 329 -10.76 3.45 19.77
N ILE A 330 -10.16 3.18 18.61
CA ILE A 330 -10.68 2.29 17.57
C ILE A 330 -9.68 1.15 17.37
N GLY A 331 -10.07 -0.08 17.67
CA GLY A 331 -9.15 -1.19 17.48
C GLY A 331 -9.72 -2.49 17.97
N THR A 332 -8.86 -3.49 18.07
CA THR A 332 -9.25 -4.80 18.58
C THR A 332 -9.34 -4.79 20.10
N ASP A 333 -10.32 -5.49 20.68
CA ASP A 333 -10.19 -5.94 22.07
C ASP A 333 -9.05 -6.96 22.16
N ASN A 334 -7.86 -6.45 22.43
CA ASN A 334 -6.63 -7.23 22.46
C ASN A 334 -6.66 -8.35 23.52
N ARG A 335 -7.39 -8.16 24.62
CA ARG A 335 -7.53 -9.18 25.67
C ARG A 335 -8.50 -10.28 25.23
N ALA A 336 -9.60 -9.93 24.57
CA ALA A 336 -10.48 -10.92 23.93
C ALA A 336 -9.76 -11.70 22.82
N ALA A 337 -8.97 -11.03 21.98
CA ALA A 337 -8.16 -11.68 20.95
C ALA A 337 -7.16 -12.68 21.55
N GLY A 338 -6.50 -12.32 22.66
CA GLY A 338 -5.66 -13.22 23.43
C GLY A 338 -6.41 -14.45 23.96
N ARG A 339 -7.61 -14.25 24.53
CA ARG A 339 -8.45 -15.37 25.02
C ARG A 339 -8.82 -16.33 23.88
N LEU A 340 -9.19 -15.82 22.71
CA LEU A 340 -9.48 -16.65 21.53
C LEU A 340 -8.28 -17.50 21.11
N ALA A 341 -7.06 -16.92 21.12
CA ALA A 341 -5.84 -17.69 20.87
C ALA A 341 -5.65 -18.80 21.92
N GLY A 342 -5.85 -18.50 23.21
CA GLY A 342 -5.68 -19.49 24.28
C GLY A 342 -6.71 -20.61 24.21
N GLU A 343 -7.96 -20.28 23.93
CA GLU A 343 -9.05 -21.23 23.68
C GLU A 343 -8.75 -22.15 22.49
N MET A 344 -8.18 -21.62 21.42
CA MET A 344 -7.73 -22.43 20.29
C MET A 344 -6.55 -23.32 20.68
N MET A 345 -5.62 -22.83 21.50
CA MET A 345 -4.47 -23.63 21.97
C MET A 345 -4.92 -24.82 22.83
N LEU A 346 -5.93 -24.65 23.70
CA LEU A 346 -6.54 -25.78 24.45
C LEU A 346 -7.09 -26.87 23.54
N ARG A 347 -7.68 -26.48 22.40
CA ARG A 347 -8.22 -27.43 21.41
C ARG A 347 -7.11 -28.15 20.64
N LEU A 348 -6.01 -27.45 20.36
CA LEU A 348 -4.85 -28.02 19.69
C LEU A 348 -4.03 -28.94 20.61
N LEU A 349 -4.02 -28.67 21.92
CA LEU A 349 -3.26 -29.39 22.94
C LEU A 349 -4.18 -29.89 24.08
N PRO A 350 -5.13 -30.81 23.81
CA PRO A 350 -6.08 -31.29 24.81
C PRO A 350 -5.42 -32.04 25.97
N GLN A 351 -4.20 -32.56 25.76
CA GLN A 351 -3.42 -33.28 26.77
C GLN A 351 -2.45 -32.38 27.55
N GLY A 352 -2.48 -31.06 27.32
CA GLY A 352 -1.52 -30.13 27.89
C GLY A 352 -0.18 -30.09 27.15
N GLY A 353 0.81 -29.42 27.75
CA GLY A 353 2.15 -29.27 27.19
C GLY A 353 2.75 -27.89 27.44
N VAL A 354 3.98 -27.68 26.96
CA VAL A 354 4.67 -26.39 27.11
C VAL A 354 4.52 -25.57 25.84
N VAL A 355 4.15 -24.29 25.97
CA VAL A 355 3.90 -23.37 24.88
C VAL A 355 4.82 -22.15 24.99
N ALA A 356 5.58 -21.89 23.92
CA ALA A 356 6.39 -20.69 23.81
C ALA A 356 5.56 -19.51 23.30
N THR A 357 5.91 -18.29 23.71
CA THR A 357 5.31 -17.06 23.17
C THR A 357 6.39 -16.12 22.64
N GLN A 358 6.04 -15.33 21.63
CA GLN A 358 6.91 -14.27 21.11
C GLN A 358 6.07 -13.04 20.78
N ALA A 359 6.58 -11.86 21.11
CA ALA A 359 5.96 -10.56 20.88
C ALA A 359 6.99 -9.54 20.38
N ALA A 360 6.53 -8.49 19.69
CA ALA A 360 7.37 -7.34 19.38
C ALA A 360 7.96 -6.71 20.65
N SER A 361 7.10 -6.42 21.63
CA SER A 361 7.52 -6.03 22.98
C SER A 361 6.37 -6.25 23.95
N ALA A 362 6.66 -6.80 25.13
CA ALA A 362 5.65 -6.97 26.17
C ALA A 362 5.24 -5.63 26.84
N ALA A 363 5.98 -4.55 26.53
CA ALA A 363 5.67 -3.20 27.01
C ALA A 363 4.57 -2.51 26.20
N VAL A 364 4.29 -2.96 24.96
CA VAL A 364 3.23 -2.37 24.13
C VAL A 364 1.86 -2.85 24.64
N SER A 365 0.91 -1.93 24.75
CA SER A 365 -0.38 -2.16 25.40
C SER A 365 -1.20 -3.26 24.70
N ASN A 366 -1.20 -3.29 23.37
CA ASN A 366 -1.90 -4.33 22.59
C ASN A 366 -1.32 -5.74 22.82
N ALA A 367 0.01 -5.89 22.73
CA ALA A 367 0.71 -7.17 22.93
C ALA A 367 0.54 -7.67 24.37
N ARG A 368 0.59 -6.76 25.36
CA ARG A 368 0.32 -7.09 26.76
C ARG A 368 -1.09 -7.66 26.94
N GLY A 369 -2.11 -6.98 26.41
CA GLY A 369 -3.49 -7.44 26.49
C GLY A 369 -3.68 -8.82 25.87
N ARG A 370 -3.07 -9.09 24.71
CA ARG A 370 -3.10 -10.40 24.04
C ARG A 370 -2.45 -11.49 24.89
N LEU A 371 -1.29 -11.21 25.48
CA LEU A 371 -0.60 -12.15 26.37
C LEU A 371 -1.40 -12.44 27.66
N GLU A 372 -2.01 -11.43 28.26
CA GLU A 372 -2.88 -11.57 29.43
C GLU A 372 -4.11 -12.42 29.12
N GLY A 373 -4.83 -12.09 28.04
CA GLY A 373 -5.98 -12.87 27.58
C GLY A 373 -5.62 -14.32 27.26
N PHE A 374 -4.46 -14.55 26.64
CA PHE A 374 -3.96 -15.89 26.35
C PHE A 374 -3.73 -16.70 27.64
N ARG A 375 -3.07 -16.10 28.63
CA ARG A 375 -2.84 -16.75 29.94
C ARG A 375 -4.15 -16.99 30.71
N GLU A 376 -5.10 -16.07 30.64
CA GLU A 376 -6.42 -16.22 31.26
C GLU A 376 -7.19 -17.42 30.72
N ALA A 377 -7.24 -17.58 29.39
CA ALA A 377 -7.91 -18.72 28.78
C ALA A 377 -7.25 -20.06 29.15
N LEU A 378 -5.95 -20.06 29.43
CA LEU A 378 -5.18 -21.25 29.82
C LEU A 378 -5.17 -21.52 31.33
N ALA A 379 -5.73 -20.62 32.15
CA ALA A 379 -5.74 -20.76 33.60
C ALA A 379 -6.44 -22.05 34.04
N GLY A 380 -5.78 -22.86 34.87
CA GLY A 380 -6.30 -24.15 35.34
C GLY A 380 -6.16 -25.32 34.36
N SER A 381 -5.54 -25.10 33.20
CA SER A 381 -5.22 -26.17 32.24
C SER A 381 -3.86 -26.83 32.52
N ALA A 382 -3.57 -27.93 31.82
CA ALA A 382 -2.26 -28.59 31.82
C ALA A 382 -1.25 -27.93 30.84
N ILE A 383 -1.58 -26.73 30.31
CA ILE A 383 -0.69 -25.99 29.42
C ILE A 383 0.13 -25.00 30.23
N HIS A 384 1.45 -25.07 30.07
CA HIS A 384 2.39 -24.14 30.68
C HIS A 384 2.91 -23.16 29.63
N VAL A 385 2.85 -21.86 29.93
CA VAL A 385 3.29 -20.80 29.02
C VAL A 385 4.51 -20.11 29.59
N ASP A 386 5.56 -19.99 28.78
CA ASP A 386 6.77 -19.28 29.16
C ASP A 386 6.61 -17.75 29.08
N ALA A 387 7.58 -17.03 29.64
CA ALA A 387 7.75 -15.62 29.34
C ALA A 387 7.97 -15.43 27.82
N PRO A 388 7.41 -14.36 27.22
CA PRO A 388 7.57 -14.13 25.80
C PRO A 388 9.03 -13.80 25.47
N SER A 389 9.51 -14.33 24.36
CA SER A 389 10.68 -13.74 23.71
C SER A 389 10.29 -12.43 23.02
N GLU A 390 11.18 -11.45 23.03
CA GLU A 390 10.91 -10.11 22.47
C GLU A 390 11.84 -9.81 21.29
N ASN A 391 11.24 -9.61 20.11
CA ASN A 391 11.98 -9.31 18.88
C ASN A 391 12.17 -7.81 18.62
N HIS A 392 11.57 -6.94 19.43
CA HIS A 392 11.70 -5.47 19.35
C HIS A 392 11.47 -4.92 17.94
N PHE A 393 10.41 -5.41 17.27
CA PHE A 393 10.03 -5.03 15.91
C PHE A 393 11.07 -5.39 14.83
N ASP A 394 11.97 -6.33 15.12
CA ASP A 394 12.95 -6.87 14.18
C ASP A 394 12.58 -8.32 13.83
N ALA A 395 12.18 -8.55 12.57
CA ALA A 395 11.76 -9.86 12.09
C ALA A 395 12.91 -10.87 11.99
N GLU A 396 14.14 -10.42 11.70
CA GLU A 396 15.32 -11.31 11.65
C GLU A 396 15.64 -11.81 13.04
N ARG A 397 15.68 -10.89 14.00
CA ARG A 397 15.82 -11.23 15.42
C ARG A 397 14.71 -12.18 15.89
N GLY A 398 13.47 -11.97 15.43
CA GLY A 398 12.33 -12.85 15.72
C GLY A 398 12.59 -14.31 15.30
N LEU A 399 13.09 -14.52 14.08
CA LEU A 399 13.46 -15.84 13.58
C LEU A 399 14.63 -16.46 14.33
N GLU A 400 15.68 -15.68 14.63
CA GLU A 400 16.83 -16.15 15.41
C GLU A 400 16.42 -16.63 16.80
N LEU A 401 15.59 -15.84 17.50
CA LEU A 401 15.04 -16.21 18.81
C LEU A 401 14.18 -17.47 18.72
N ALA A 402 13.30 -17.57 17.73
CA ALA A 402 12.46 -18.75 17.54
C ALA A 402 13.28 -20.02 17.27
N LEU A 403 14.33 -19.93 16.44
CA LEU A 403 15.27 -21.03 16.18
C LEU A 403 16.01 -21.45 17.47
N ALA A 404 16.51 -20.48 18.25
CA ALA A 404 17.19 -20.76 19.51
C ALA A 404 16.24 -21.44 20.52
N THR A 405 15.02 -20.91 20.68
CA THR A 405 13.99 -21.48 21.56
C THR A 405 13.65 -22.92 21.17
N LEU A 406 13.35 -23.18 19.90
CA LEU A 406 12.95 -24.52 19.46
C LEU A 406 14.10 -25.55 19.48
N ARG A 407 15.35 -25.14 19.26
CA ARG A 407 16.52 -26.01 19.39
C ARG A 407 16.81 -26.37 20.84
N GLY A 408 16.73 -25.39 21.73
CA GLY A 408 17.02 -25.59 23.15
C GLY A 408 15.93 -26.34 23.92
N ARG A 409 14.71 -26.43 23.35
CA ARG A 409 13.52 -26.92 24.04
C ARG A 409 12.69 -27.89 23.17
N PRO A 410 13.16 -29.14 22.99
CA PRO A 410 12.45 -30.13 22.20
C PRO A 410 11.07 -30.51 22.79
N GLU A 411 10.83 -30.26 24.08
CA GLU A 411 9.58 -30.54 24.80
C GLU A 411 8.41 -29.60 24.46
N LEU A 412 8.66 -28.48 23.76
CA LEU A 412 7.61 -27.53 23.38
C LEU A 412 6.54 -28.21 22.53
N ALA A 413 5.29 -28.18 22.96
CA ALA A 413 4.16 -28.76 22.24
C ALA A 413 3.46 -27.73 21.32
N GLY A 414 3.58 -26.44 21.64
CA GLY A 414 3.04 -25.36 20.81
C GLY A 414 3.80 -24.05 20.92
N ALA A 415 3.41 -23.09 20.08
CA ALA A 415 3.82 -21.70 20.22
C ALA A 415 2.74 -20.73 19.77
N PHE A 416 2.75 -19.53 20.33
CA PHE A 416 1.85 -18.43 19.98
C PHE A 416 2.66 -17.18 19.61
N GLY A 417 2.48 -16.71 18.38
CA GLY A 417 3.00 -15.43 17.91
C GLY A 417 1.99 -14.31 18.17
N VAL A 418 2.38 -13.31 18.96
CA VAL A 418 1.48 -12.26 19.49
C VAL A 418 1.28 -11.11 18.49
N CYS A 419 2.26 -10.87 17.63
CA CYS A 419 2.23 -9.90 16.54
C CYS A 419 2.37 -10.60 15.18
N SER A 420 2.12 -9.85 14.11
CA SER A 420 2.01 -10.37 12.74
C SER A 420 3.23 -11.19 12.29
N GLU A 421 4.45 -10.79 12.67
CA GLU A 421 5.69 -11.45 12.25
C GLU A 421 6.10 -12.65 13.13
N ASN A 422 5.53 -12.76 14.35
CA ASN A 422 6.00 -13.74 15.34
C ASN A 422 5.54 -15.17 15.02
N GLY A 423 4.30 -15.33 14.52
CA GLY A 423 3.79 -16.63 14.09
C GLY A 423 4.63 -17.23 12.95
N PRO A 424 4.89 -16.45 11.88
CA PRO A 424 5.82 -16.83 10.82
C PRO A 424 7.25 -17.12 11.29
N SER A 425 7.77 -16.41 12.29
CA SER A 425 9.08 -16.69 12.88
C SER A 425 9.14 -18.10 13.48
N PHE A 426 8.15 -18.49 14.29
CA PHE A 426 8.06 -19.85 14.82
C PHE A 426 7.81 -20.90 13.73
N ALA A 427 7.00 -20.59 12.72
CA ALA A 427 6.70 -21.52 11.64
C ALA A 427 7.94 -21.80 10.76
N GLN A 428 8.73 -20.77 10.45
CA GLN A 428 10.01 -20.93 9.74
C GLN A 428 11.01 -21.73 10.57
N ALA A 429 11.15 -21.40 11.86
CA ALA A 429 12.02 -22.14 12.77
C ALA A 429 11.60 -23.63 12.89
N SER A 430 10.30 -23.89 12.99
CA SER A 430 9.72 -25.23 13.03
C SER A 430 10.04 -26.05 11.77
N ARG A 431 9.92 -25.44 10.58
CA ARG A 431 10.34 -26.07 9.31
C ARG A 431 11.81 -26.40 9.28
N ALA A 432 12.67 -25.44 9.63
CA ALA A 432 14.13 -25.62 9.63
C ALA A 432 14.57 -26.75 10.57
N LEU A 433 13.80 -27.05 11.61
CA LEU A 433 14.09 -28.10 12.59
C LEU A 433 13.30 -29.40 12.37
N GLY A 434 12.56 -29.51 11.26
CA GLY A 434 11.78 -30.71 10.93
C GLY A 434 10.58 -30.96 11.85
N ARG A 435 10.02 -29.90 12.45
CA ARG A 435 8.88 -29.93 13.39
C ARG A 435 7.58 -29.35 12.82
N ALA A 436 7.56 -29.10 11.50
CA ALA A 436 6.40 -28.53 10.81
C ALA A 436 5.17 -29.42 10.96
N GLY A 437 4.04 -28.84 11.37
CA GLY A 437 2.80 -29.56 11.68
C GLY A 437 2.76 -30.23 13.05
N ASP A 438 3.90 -30.64 13.61
CA ASP A 438 3.99 -31.19 14.97
C ASP A 438 3.82 -30.12 16.04
N LEU A 439 4.57 -29.02 15.90
CA LEU A 439 4.46 -27.88 16.79
C LEU A 439 3.13 -27.16 16.52
N LYS A 440 2.24 -27.09 17.51
CA LYS A 440 0.94 -26.42 17.36
C LYS A 440 1.11 -24.91 17.41
N LEU A 441 0.90 -24.26 16.27
CA LEU A 441 1.21 -22.86 16.07
C LEU A 441 -0.04 -22.02 15.88
N ILE A 442 -0.18 -20.98 16.69
CA ILE A 442 -1.18 -19.92 16.52
C ILE A 442 -0.44 -18.63 16.17
N ALA A 443 -0.86 -17.98 15.10
CA ALA A 443 -0.32 -16.70 14.66
C ALA A 443 -1.32 -15.57 14.91
N PHE A 444 -0.84 -14.35 14.67
CA PHE A 444 -1.66 -13.15 14.63
C PHE A 444 -1.61 -12.57 13.21
N ASP A 445 -2.73 -12.02 12.75
CA ASP A 445 -2.94 -11.37 11.44
C ASP A 445 -2.73 -12.28 10.22
N LEU A 446 -3.33 -11.90 9.08
CA LEU A 446 -3.20 -12.61 7.81
C LEU A 446 -2.19 -11.95 6.88
N ILE A 447 -0.97 -11.78 7.37
CA ILE A 447 0.14 -11.41 6.51
C ILE A 447 0.45 -12.56 5.53
N THR A 448 1.08 -12.26 4.40
CA THR A 448 1.27 -13.20 3.27
C THR A 448 1.93 -14.49 3.74
N SER A 449 2.93 -14.37 4.61
CA SER A 449 3.62 -15.52 5.20
C SER A 449 2.71 -16.34 6.12
N THR A 450 1.83 -15.71 6.91
CA THR A 450 0.84 -16.40 7.75
C THR A 450 -0.18 -17.15 6.90
N VAL A 451 -0.71 -16.52 5.85
CA VAL A 451 -1.67 -17.13 4.92
C VAL A 451 -1.06 -18.38 4.26
N ALA A 452 0.14 -18.25 3.69
CA ALA A 452 0.84 -19.39 3.09
C ALA A 452 1.08 -20.51 4.12
N MET A 453 1.55 -20.16 5.32
CA MET A 453 1.86 -21.15 6.34
C MET A 453 0.62 -21.77 6.98
N LEU A 454 -0.53 -21.10 6.96
CA LEU A 454 -1.85 -21.68 7.27
C LEU A 454 -2.21 -22.74 6.23
N GLN A 455 -2.19 -22.40 4.94
CA GLN A 455 -2.49 -23.33 3.84
C GLN A 455 -1.57 -24.55 3.85
N ASP A 456 -0.29 -24.34 4.17
CA ASP A 456 0.71 -25.39 4.31
C ASP A 456 0.57 -26.21 5.60
N GLY A 457 -0.39 -25.91 6.48
CA GLY A 457 -0.63 -26.63 7.73
C GLY A 457 0.48 -26.47 8.79
N VAL A 458 1.39 -25.52 8.62
CA VAL A 458 2.45 -25.24 9.60
C VAL A 458 1.92 -24.34 10.71
N ILE A 459 1.20 -23.28 10.34
CA ILE A 459 0.37 -22.50 11.26
C ILE A 459 -1.01 -23.14 11.27
N HIS A 460 -1.56 -23.36 12.47
CA HIS A 460 -2.82 -24.09 12.63
C HIS A 460 -4.02 -23.15 12.75
N ALA A 461 -3.81 -21.94 13.26
CA ALA A 461 -4.81 -20.89 13.31
C ALA A 461 -4.15 -19.51 13.32
N ALA A 462 -4.87 -18.49 12.86
CA ALA A 462 -4.50 -17.10 13.02
C ALA A 462 -5.64 -16.35 13.71
N VAL A 463 -5.29 -15.44 14.62
CA VAL A 463 -6.23 -14.46 15.17
C VAL A 463 -6.15 -13.21 14.32
N VAL A 464 -7.26 -12.78 13.72
CA VAL A 464 -7.27 -11.82 12.61
C VAL A 464 -8.11 -10.61 12.95
N GLN A 465 -7.53 -9.43 12.74
CA GLN A 465 -8.12 -8.14 13.07
C GLN A 465 -8.87 -7.54 11.87
N ARG A 466 -9.26 -6.27 12.00
CA ARG A 466 -9.85 -5.45 10.93
C ARG A 466 -9.01 -4.20 10.67
N GLU A 467 -7.80 -4.40 10.20
CA GLU A 467 -6.77 -3.36 10.06
C GLU A 467 -7.25 -2.21 9.16
N TYR A 468 -7.87 -2.57 8.03
CA TYR A 468 -8.45 -1.61 7.09
C TYR A 468 -9.56 -0.76 7.74
N ASP A 469 -10.43 -1.38 8.54
CA ASP A 469 -11.55 -0.68 9.19
C ASP A 469 -11.04 0.31 10.24
N MET A 470 -9.94 0.00 10.93
CA MET A 470 -9.32 0.93 11.89
C MET A 470 -8.86 2.23 11.18
N GLY A 471 -8.20 2.10 10.04
CA GLY A 471 -7.76 3.25 9.23
C GLY A 471 -8.94 4.03 8.65
N TYR A 472 -9.86 3.32 7.99
CA TYR A 472 -11.00 3.94 7.32
C TYR A 472 -11.92 4.67 8.30
N ARG A 473 -12.31 4.01 9.40
CA ARG A 473 -13.18 4.61 10.42
C ARG A 473 -12.48 5.70 11.21
N GLY A 474 -11.16 5.60 11.40
CA GLY A 474 -10.38 6.65 12.04
C GLY A 474 -10.49 7.98 11.28
N VAL A 475 -10.24 7.93 9.97
CA VAL A 475 -10.38 9.11 9.10
C VAL A 475 -11.83 9.60 9.03
N GLN A 476 -12.80 8.68 8.92
CA GLN A 476 -14.22 9.04 8.89
C GLN A 476 -14.65 9.80 10.15
N ILE A 477 -14.25 9.33 11.32
CA ILE A 477 -14.66 9.95 12.59
C ILE A 477 -13.95 11.30 12.78
N LEU A 478 -12.68 11.42 12.43
CA LEU A 478 -11.98 12.72 12.46
C LEU A 478 -12.60 13.73 11.49
N HIS A 479 -12.99 13.30 10.28
CA HIS A 479 -13.76 14.12 9.36
C HIS A 479 -15.07 14.60 9.99
N ASP A 480 -15.82 13.70 10.63
CA ASP A 480 -17.09 14.05 11.27
C ASP A 480 -16.88 15.02 12.45
N MET A 481 -15.81 14.85 13.24
CA MET A 481 -15.42 15.78 14.29
C MET A 481 -15.09 17.17 13.72
N ALA A 482 -14.35 17.23 12.61
CA ALA A 482 -13.96 18.49 11.98
C ALA A 482 -15.16 19.22 11.31
N THR A 483 -16.13 18.48 10.77
CA THR A 483 -17.26 19.05 10.01
C THR A 483 -18.50 19.32 10.86
N ARG A 484 -18.82 18.45 11.82
CA ARG A 484 -20.01 18.54 12.67
C ARG A 484 -19.71 19.00 14.10
N GLY A 485 -18.43 19.07 14.47
CA GLY A 485 -17.98 19.29 15.85
C GLY A 485 -17.79 17.98 16.61
N GLU A 486 -16.78 17.96 17.47
CA GLU A 486 -16.35 16.74 18.17
C GLU A 486 -17.45 16.11 19.03
N GLU A 487 -18.18 16.91 19.81
CA GLU A 487 -19.26 16.43 20.68
C GLU A 487 -20.38 15.76 19.89
N ALA A 488 -20.77 16.32 18.74
CA ALA A 488 -21.80 15.78 17.87
C ALA A 488 -21.37 14.46 17.23
N ALA A 489 -20.12 14.39 16.72
CA ALA A 489 -19.56 13.16 16.15
C ALA A 489 -19.46 12.04 17.20
N LEU A 490 -19.07 12.40 18.42
CA LEU A 490 -18.94 11.47 19.54
C LEU A 490 -20.28 11.00 20.10
N ALA A 491 -21.37 11.76 20.00
CA ALA A 491 -22.68 11.38 20.53
C ALA A 491 -23.27 10.12 19.88
N GLU A 492 -22.87 9.81 18.65
CA GLU A 492 -23.31 8.63 17.89
C GLU A 492 -22.48 7.36 18.21
N LEU A 493 -21.44 7.48 19.05
CA LEU A 493 -20.52 6.40 19.39
C LEU A 493 -20.76 5.84 20.80
N PRO A 494 -20.27 4.62 21.10
CA PRO A 494 -20.40 4.03 22.43
C PRO A 494 -19.86 4.94 23.54
N ALA A 495 -20.58 4.97 24.68
CA ALA A 495 -20.18 5.75 25.85
C ALA A 495 -18.81 5.33 26.42
N SER A 496 -18.38 4.09 26.17
CA SER A 496 -17.05 3.58 26.54
C SER A 496 -15.91 4.31 25.85
N ARG A 497 -16.19 5.08 24.78
CA ARG A 497 -15.16 5.66 23.88
C ARG A 497 -14.17 4.60 23.38
N PHE A 498 -14.63 3.35 23.31
CA PHE A 498 -13.94 2.24 22.69
C PHE A 498 -14.85 1.66 21.61
N LEU A 499 -14.37 1.71 20.38
CA LEU A 499 -14.98 1.11 19.21
C LEU A 499 -14.19 -0.16 18.85
N ASP A 500 -14.68 -1.30 19.31
CA ASP A 500 -14.10 -2.59 18.94
C ASP A 500 -14.40 -2.91 17.47
N THR A 501 -13.35 -3.09 16.67
CA THR A 501 -13.49 -3.52 15.28
C THR A 501 -13.78 -5.02 15.15
N GLY A 502 -13.62 -5.76 16.25
CA GLY A 502 -13.82 -7.19 16.32
C GLY A 502 -12.60 -7.98 15.83
N VAL A 503 -12.65 -9.27 16.13
CA VAL A 503 -11.57 -10.23 15.86
C VAL A 503 -12.15 -11.57 15.44
N ASP A 504 -11.53 -12.22 14.46
CA ASP A 504 -11.88 -13.57 14.05
C ASP A 504 -10.77 -14.54 14.41
N LEU A 505 -11.13 -15.76 14.80
CA LEU A 505 -10.24 -16.90 14.69
C LEU A 505 -10.38 -17.48 13.28
N VAL A 506 -9.28 -17.55 12.55
CA VAL A 506 -9.21 -18.05 11.17
C VAL A 506 -8.38 -19.32 11.11
N THR A 507 -8.93 -20.32 10.44
CA THR A 507 -8.26 -21.58 10.10
C THR A 507 -8.41 -21.81 8.60
N VAL A 508 -7.63 -22.72 8.01
CA VAL A 508 -7.73 -23.03 6.57
C VAL A 508 -9.18 -23.32 6.16
N GLU A 509 -9.87 -24.11 7.00
CA GLU A 509 -11.26 -24.48 6.79
C GLU A 509 -12.14 -24.01 7.94
N ARG A 510 -13.46 -23.97 7.68
CA ARG A 510 -14.45 -23.56 8.68
C ARG A 510 -14.52 -24.61 9.78
N THR A 511 -14.45 -24.16 11.03
CA THR A 511 -14.76 -24.98 12.20
C THR A 511 -15.98 -24.44 12.94
N PRO A 512 -16.55 -25.15 13.94
CA PRO A 512 -17.60 -24.58 14.78
C PRO A 512 -17.16 -23.36 15.60
N PHE A 513 -15.85 -23.10 15.68
CA PHE A 513 -15.23 -22.07 16.50
C PHE A 513 -14.30 -21.14 15.70
N SER A 514 -14.27 -21.25 14.37
CA SER A 514 -13.44 -20.43 13.49
C SER A 514 -14.09 -20.21 12.13
N THR A 515 -13.67 -19.14 11.48
CA THR A 515 -14.02 -18.85 10.09
C THR A 515 -12.99 -19.47 9.16
N ALA A 516 -13.42 -20.00 8.00
CA ALA A 516 -12.49 -20.46 6.99
C ALA A 516 -11.67 -19.27 6.44
N LEU A 517 -10.42 -19.53 6.05
CA LEU A 517 -9.55 -18.51 5.46
C LEU A 517 -10.20 -17.82 4.26
N SER A 518 -10.76 -18.57 3.30
CA SER A 518 -11.42 -17.92 2.15
C SER A 518 -12.71 -17.19 2.52
N ASP A 519 -13.49 -17.69 3.48
CA ASP A 519 -14.70 -17.01 3.96
C ASP A 519 -14.31 -15.66 4.57
N HIS A 520 -13.24 -15.63 5.36
CA HIS A 520 -12.72 -14.40 5.94
C HIS A 520 -12.20 -13.44 4.86
N LEU A 521 -11.43 -13.93 3.87
CA LEU A 521 -10.94 -13.10 2.76
C LEU A 521 -12.08 -12.52 1.93
N ALA A 522 -13.13 -13.30 1.66
CA ALA A 522 -14.33 -12.86 0.95
C ALA A 522 -15.14 -11.83 1.77
N LEU A 523 -15.35 -12.08 3.06
CA LEU A 523 -16.02 -11.15 3.96
C LEU A 523 -15.25 -9.85 4.11
N SER A 524 -13.92 -9.92 4.21
CA SER A 524 -13.04 -8.76 4.22
C SER A 524 -13.20 -7.94 2.94
N ALA A 525 -13.27 -8.58 1.77
CA ALA A 525 -13.56 -7.90 0.50
C ALA A 525 -14.89 -7.16 0.54
N ALA A 526 -15.95 -7.88 0.93
CA ALA A 526 -17.31 -7.35 0.98
C ALA A 526 -17.43 -6.16 1.95
N ARG A 527 -16.75 -6.20 3.10
CA ARG A 527 -16.70 -5.10 4.06
C ARG A 527 -16.04 -3.85 3.49
N ARG A 528 -14.90 -4.00 2.79
CA ARG A 528 -14.22 -2.87 2.14
C ARG A 528 -15.15 -2.18 1.14
N ILE A 529 -15.90 -2.95 0.34
CA ILE A 529 -16.89 -2.43 -0.60
C ILE A 529 -18.04 -1.74 0.14
N ALA A 530 -18.57 -2.36 1.19
CA ALA A 530 -19.69 -1.81 1.97
C ALA A 530 -19.32 -0.52 2.73
N ASN A 531 -18.05 -0.35 3.11
CA ASN A 531 -17.56 0.86 3.75
C ASN A 531 -17.53 2.05 2.79
N ARG A 532 -17.40 1.83 1.47
CA ARG A 532 -17.36 2.91 0.48
C ARG A 532 -18.69 3.65 0.46
N LYS A 533 -18.64 4.96 0.68
CA LYS A 533 -19.82 5.84 0.49
C LYS A 533 -19.71 6.52 -0.87
N PRO A 534 -20.60 6.21 -1.83
CA PRO A 534 -20.65 6.98 -3.07
C PRO A 534 -21.17 8.38 -2.78
N ASP A 535 -20.40 9.38 -3.22
CA ASP A 535 -20.72 10.82 -3.23
C ASP A 535 -21.08 11.45 -1.87
N ALA A 536 -20.07 11.83 -1.10
CA ALA A 536 -20.22 12.94 -0.16
C ALA A 536 -20.30 14.25 -0.96
N ALA A 537 -21.51 14.78 -1.11
CA ALA A 537 -21.80 16.08 -1.71
C ALA A 537 -21.43 17.21 -0.73
N ASP A 538 -20.14 17.41 -0.46
CA ASP A 538 -19.69 18.66 0.13
C ASP A 538 -18.38 19.14 -0.51
N ARG A 539 -18.38 20.39 -0.94
CA ARG A 539 -17.19 21.12 -1.42
C ARG A 539 -16.73 22.04 -0.28
N GLY A 540 -16.60 21.47 0.91
CA GLY A 540 -16.07 22.13 2.10
C GLY A 540 -14.56 22.35 2.01
N ARG A 541 -14.05 23.19 2.91
CA ARG A 541 -12.62 23.53 3.09
C ARG A 541 -11.76 22.27 2.99
N GLY A 542 -10.63 22.32 2.26
CA GLY A 542 -9.73 21.17 2.13
C GLY A 542 -9.14 20.78 3.49
N LEU A 543 -9.78 19.82 4.16
CA LEU A 543 -9.34 19.30 5.46
C LEU A 543 -8.07 18.48 5.29
N GLU A 544 -7.16 18.59 6.25
CA GLU A 544 -5.92 17.83 6.30
C GLU A 544 -5.85 17.00 7.59
N LEU A 545 -5.82 15.68 7.46
CA LEU A 545 -5.76 14.73 8.55
C LEU A 545 -4.40 14.00 8.56
N LEU A 546 -3.90 13.72 9.76
CA LEU A 546 -2.65 12.99 9.96
C LEU A 546 -2.92 11.63 10.61
N VAL A 547 -2.43 10.56 10.00
CA VAL A 547 -2.47 9.20 10.56
C VAL A 547 -1.05 8.75 10.85
N ILE A 548 -0.79 8.36 12.10
CA ILE A 548 0.52 7.96 12.59
C ILE A 548 0.47 6.47 12.98
N GLY A 549 1.12 5.63 12.18
CA GLY A 549 1.23 4.19 12.44
C GLY A 549 2.45 3.81 13.30
N MET A 550 2.63 2.51 13.56
CA MET A 550 3.88 1.97 14.09
C MET A 550 4.81 1.55 12.95
N ALA A 551 6.11 1.73 13.11
CA ALA A 551 7.08 1.42 12.07
C ALA A 551 7.49 -0.06 12.10
N GLU A 552 7.42 -0.71 10.94
CA GLU A 552 8.48 -1.61 10.49
C GLU A 552 9.47 -0.80 9.63
N ARG A 553 10.72 -1.22 9.55
CA ARG A 553 11.70 -0.62 8.63
C ARG A 553 11.29 -0.97 7.21
N GLU A 554 10.52 -0.11 6.55
CA GLU A 554 10.27 -0.23 5.11
C GLU A 554 11.62 -0.14 4.38
N SER A 555 11.96 -1.19 3.65
CA SER A 555 13.01 -1.09 2.65
C SER A 555 12.46 -0.21 1.54
N LEU A 556 13.14 0.90 1.27
CA LEU A 556 12.80 1.76 0.14
C LEU A 556 12.85 0.95 -1.16
N VAL A 557 11.97 1.28 -2.10
CA VAL A 557 12.07 0.84 -3.49
C VAL A 557 13.43 1.26 -4.03
N ASP A 558 14.18 0.31 -4.57
CA ASP A 558 15.46 0.62 -5.23
C ASP A 558 15.17 1.11 -6.65
N ASP A 559 15.80 2.22 -7.03
CA ASP A 559 15.64 2.88 -8.32
C ASP A 559 16.98 2.85 -9.04
N GLU A 560 17.11 1.88 -9.95
CA GLU A 560 18.30 1.70 -10.75
C GLU A 560 18.05 2.13 -12.20
N ARG A 561 18.99 2.89 -12.76
CA ARG A 561 19.04 3.21 -14.19
C ARG A 561 20.10 2.37 -14.87
N ALA A 562 19.69 1.56 -15.84
CA ALA A 562 20.60 0.73 -16.63
C ALA A 562 20.22 0.75 -18.11
N PRO A 563 21.20 0.68 -19.03
CA PRO A 563 20.90 0.54 -20.46
C PRO A 563 20.19 -0.80 -20.72
N VAL A 564 19.26 -0.82 -21.68
CA VAL A 564 18.64 -2.07 -22.14
C VAL A 564 19.74 -2.95 -22.76
N SER A 565 20.09 -4.07 -22.12
CA SER A 565 20.96 -5.07 -22.74
C SER A 565 20.16 -5.90 -23.72
N GLU A 566 20.58 -5.95 -24.99
CA GLU A 566 19.93 -6.81 -25.97
C GLU A 566 20.11 -8.31 -25.68
N ASP A 567 21.17 -8.65 -24.93
CA ASP A 567 21.53 -9.98 -24.42
C ASP A 567 21.02 -10.22 -22.99
N SER A 568 19.78 -9.77 -22.72
CA SER A 568 19.05 -10.06 -21.48
C SER A 568 17.69 -10.70 -21.78
N LEU A 569 17.13 -11.46 -20.84
CA LEU A 569 15.77 -11.99 -20.96
C LEU A 569 14.75 -10.84 -21.06
N LEU A 570 14.94 -9.80 -20.26
CA LEU A 570 14.18 -8.56 -20.32
C LEU A 570 14.22 -7.92 -21.73
N GLY A 571 15.41 -7.73 -22.28
CA GLY A 571 15.59 -7.18 -23.64
C GLY A 571 14.92 -8.02 -24.72
N ARG A 572 14.92 -9.36 -24.57
CA ARG A 572 14.20 -10.26 -25.48
C ARG A 572 12.69 -10.05 -25.43
N VAL A 573 12.10 -9.93 -24.24
CA VAL A 573 10.65 -9.67 -24.08
C VAL A 573 10.26 -8.31 -24.63
N LEU A 574 11.05 -7.28 -24.37
CA LEU A 574 10.78 -5.94 -24.90
C LEU A 574 10.79 -5.89 -26.43
N ARG A 575 11.61 -6.74 -27.10
CA ARG A 575 11.63 -6.86 -28.57
C ARG A 575 10.51 -7.73 -29.12
N SER A 576 10.28 -8.89 -28.51
CA SER A 576 9.29 -9.87 -29.01
C SER A 576 7.86 -9.45 -28.69
N CYS A 577 7.66 -8.59 -27.69
CA CYS A 577 6.35 -8.28 -27.11
C CYS A 577 5.63 -9.54 -26.59
N CYS A 578 6.38 -10.60 -26.26
CA CYS A 578 5.84 -11.85 -25.75
C CYS A 578 6.39 -12.14 -24.36
N SER A 579 5.51 -12.57 -23.46
CA SER A 579 5.89 -13.03 -22.13
C SER A 579 6.81 -14.25 -22.21
N LEU A 580 7.85 -14.28 -21.38
CA LEU A 580 8.78 -15.40 -21.30
C LEU A 580 8.92 -15.89 -19.86
N VAL A 581 8.89 -17.20 -19.68
CA VAL A 581 9.13 -17.87 -18.39
C VAL A 581 10.29 -18.83 -18.58
N VAL A 582 11.30 -18.75 -17.72
CA VAL A 582 12.52 -19.57 -17.82
C VAL A 582 12.88 -20.21 -16.49
N ASP A 583 13.44 -21.41 -16.57
CA ASP A 583 14.25 -21.98 -15.50
C ASP A 583 15.63 -21.30 -15.53
N THR A 584 15.99 -20.62 -14.45
CA THR A 584 17.24 -19.86 -14.36
C THR A 584 18.49 -20.74 -14.41
N THR A 585 18.33 -22.06 -14.27
CA THR A 585 19.40 -23.05 -14.35
C THR A 585 19.52 -23.74 -15.71
N SER A 586 18.64 -23.40 -16.67
CA SER A 586 18.75 -23.91 -18.04
C SER A 586 19.97 -23.34 -18.77
N SER A 587 20.67 -24.22 -19.50
CA SER A 587 21.85 -23.87 -20.31
C SER A 587 21.54 -22.91 -21.46
N GLU A 588 20.27 -22.82 -21.89
CA GLU A 588 19.82 -21.94 -22.99
C GLU A 588 19.84 -20.45 -22.59
N VAL A 589 19.70 -20.17 -21.29
CA VAL A 589 19.56 -18.81 -20.74
C VAL A 589 20.70 -18.45 -19.80
N GLU A 590 21.63 -19.37 -19.55
CA GLU A 590 22.75 -19.21 -18.61
C GLU A 590 23.66 -18.00 -18.93
N ARG A 591 23.77 -17.62 -20.21
CA ARG A 591 24.60 -16.49 -20.64
C ARG A 591 23.90 -15.14 -20.51
N LEU A 592 22.61 -15.10 -20.19
CA LEU A 592 21.85 -13.87 -20.02
C LEU A 592 22.15 -13.27 -18.64
N GLY A 593 22.64 -12.02 -18.62
CA GLY A 593 23.15 -11.38 -17.40
C GLY A 593 22.10 -11.22 -16.30
N ASP A 594 20.87 -10.86 -16.67
CA ASP A 594 19.73 -10.73 -15.76
C ASP A 594 19.27 -12.07 -15.17
N VAL A 595 19.30 -13.14 -15.97
CA VAL A 595 19.02 -14.50 -15.49
C VAL A 595 20.12 -14.98 -14.54
N ALA A 596 21.39 -14.66 -14.82
CA ALA A 596 22.50 -14.98 -13.96
C ALA A 596 22.43 -14.24 -12.62
N GLU A 597 22.03 -12.96 -12.62
CA GLU A 597 21.78 -12.17 -11.41
C GLU A 597 20.63 -12.77 -10.61
N ALA A 598 19.49 -13.06 -11.24
CA ALA A 598 18.35 -13.70 -10.59
C ALA A 598 18.75 -15.03 -9.93
N ARG A 599 19.55 -15.87 -10.62
CA ARG A 599 20.10 -17.13 -10.09
C ARG A 599 21.03 -16.92 -8.90
N PHE A 600 21.94 -15.94 -8.99
CA PHE A 600 22.82 -15.58 -7.86
C PHE A 600 22.01 -15.18 -6.63
N CYS A 601 20.85 -14.57 -6.86
CA CYS A 601 19.92 -14.14 -5.85
C CYS A 601 18.96 -15.25 -5.38
N GLY A 602 19.20 -16.51 -5.78
CA GLY A 602 18.46 -17.70 -5.35
C GLY A 602 17.21 -18.03 -6.17
N ALA A 603 16.92 -17.30 -7.24
CA ALA A 603 15.79 -17.61 -8.11
C ALA A 603 16.05 -18.88 -8.94
N ARG A 604 15.03 -19.73 -9.04
CA ARG A 604 14.94 -20.92 -9.90
C ARG A 604 14.01 -20.72 -11.09
N THR A 605 13.00 -19.87 -10.94
CA THR A 605 12.08 -19.47 -12.03
C THR A 605 12.11 -17.96 -12.18
N MET A 606 12.19 -17.48 -13.42
CA MET A 606 12.06 -16.07 -13.76
C MET A 606 10.99 -15.91 -14.84
N ALA A 607 10.03 -15.00 -14.62
CA ALA A 607 9.00 -14.65 -15.58
C ALA A 607 9.11 -13.17 -15.93
N VAL A 608 9.03 -12.84 -17.21
CA VAL A 608 9.06 -11.47 -17.70
C VAL A 608 7.86 -11.25 -18.60
N VAL A 609 7.03 -10.26 -18.27
CA VAL A 609 5.76 -9.98 -18.93
C VAL A 609 5.78 -8.54 -19.46
N PRO A 610 5.54 -8.30 -20.75
CA PRO A 610 5.65 -6.96 -21.32
C PRO A 610 4.48 -6.06 -20.88
N LEU A 611 4.77 -4.77 -20.69
CA LEU A 611 3.79 -3.72 -20.42
C LEU A 611 3.48 -3.02 -21.75
N ILE A 612 2.34 -3.36 -22.36
CA ILE A 612 1.96 -2.87 -23.69
C ILE A 612 0.68 -2.06 -23.57
N SER A 613 0.69 -0.83 -24.09
CA SER A 613 -0.50 -0.02 -24.28
C SER A 613 -0.51 0.57 -25.68
N ARG A 614 -1.65 0.49 -26.39
CA ARG A 614 -1.85 1.04 -27.75
C ARG A 614 -0.68 0.74 -28.71
N ASP A 615 -0.24 -0.52 -28.73
CA ASP A 615 0.86 -1.05 -29.55
C ASP A 615 2.26 -0.49 -29.22
N ALA A 616 2.41 0.26 -28.11
CA ALA A 616 3.68 0.73 -27.59
C ALA A 616 4.12 -0.10 -26.38
N VAL A 617 5.38 -0.58 -26.40
CA VAL A 617 6.02 -1.22 -25.25
C VAL A 617 6.52 -0.15 -24.29
N LEU A 618 5.91 -0.09 -23.11
CA LEU A 618 6.23 0.87 -22.06
C LEU A 618 7.29 0.33 -21.09
N GLY A 619 7.49 -0.99 -21.07
CA GLY A 619 8.36 -1.67 -20.11
C GLY A 619 8.03 -3.15 -19.98
N ALA A 620 8.40 -3.75 -18.85
CA ALA A 620 8.03 -5.11 -18.47
C ALA A 620 7.90 -5.25 -16.95
N LEU A 621 7.05 -6.18 -16.54
CA LEU A 621 6.99 -6.73 -15.20
C LEU A 621 7.93 -7.94 -15.11
N VAL A 622 8.84 -7.95 -14.16
CA VAL A 622 9.84 -9.00 -13.95
C VAL A 622 9.58 -9.67 -12.62
N LEU A 623 9.40 -10.99 -12.60
CA LEU A 623 9.13 -11.76 -11.40
C LEU A 623 10.14 -12.89 -11.25
N SER A 624 10.63 -13.09 -10.03
CA SER A 624 11.58 -14.16 -9.71
C SER A 624 11.06 -15.01 -8.55
N SER A 625 11.25 -16.33 -8.62
CA SER A 625 10.87 -17.27 -7.55
C SER A 625 12.00 -18.25 -7.27
N ALA A 626 12.23 -18.55 -5.98
CA ALA A 626 13.13 -19.62 -5.56
C ALA A 626 12.60 -21.04 -5.84
N GLN A 627 11.31 -21.17 -6.18
CA GLN A 627 10.71 -22.45 -6.56
C GLN A 627 10.96 -22.75 -8.06
N PRO A 628 11.32 -24.00 -8.41
CA PRO A 628 11.38 -24.42 -9.80
C PRO A 628 9.95 -24.53 -10.39
N ALA A 629 9.80 -24.20 -11.68
CA ALA A 629 8.52 -24.23 -12.40
C ALA A 629 7.37 -23.50 -11.67
N ALA A 630 7.69 -22.36 -11.04
CA ALA A 630 6.76 -21.62 -10.20
C ALA A 630 5.56 -21.06 -10.98
N CYS A 631 5.77 -20.63 -12.23
CA CYS A 631 4.74 -19.98 -13.04
C CYS A 631 3.99 -21.01 -13.91
N SER A 632 2.72 -21.26 -13.58
CA SER A 632 1.82 -22.03 -14.45
C SER A 632 1.28 -21.19 -15.61
N PRO A 633 0.70 -21.80 -16.65
CA PRO A 633 0.03 -21.06 -17.73
C PRO A 633 -1.10 -20.15 -17.23
N GLY A 634 -1.82 -20.54 -16.18
CA GLY A 634 -2.86 -19.73 -15.56
C GLY A 634 -2.28 -18.50 -14.86
N ASP A 635 -1.17 -18.68 -14.14
CA ASP A 635 -0.45 -17.58 -13.47
C ASP A 635 0.07 -16.58 -14.51
N LEU A 636 0.65 -17.08 -15.60
CA LEU A 636 1.14 -16.23 -16.69
C LEU A 636 0.00 -15.40 -17.30
N ALA A 637 -1.15 -16.02 -17.57
CA ALA A 637 -2.31 -15.31 -18.11
C ALA A 637 -2.85 -14.24 -17.14
N LEU A 638 -2.79 -14.48 -15.83
CA LEU A 638 -3.12 -13.46 -14.82
C LEU A 638 -2.11 -12.31 -14.84
N LEU A 639 -0.81 -12.62 -14.84
CA LEU A 639 0.24 -11.62 -14.89
C LEU A 639 0.14 -10.75 -16.16
N GLU A 640 -0.24 -11.35 -17.29
CA GLU A 640 -0.51 -10.62 -18.54
C GLU A 640 -1.71 -9.66 -18.42
N ARG A 641 -2.80 -10.08 -17.76
CA ARG A 641 -3.95 -9.19 -17.47
C ARG A 641 -3.52 -8.01 -16.60
N VAL A 642 -2.78 -8.28 -15.52
CA VAL A 642 -2.27 -7.24 -14.61
C VAL A 642 -1.31 -6.30 -15.33
N ALA A 643 -0.39 -6.83 -16.13
CA ALA A 643 0.55 -6.07 -16.92
C ALA A 643 -0.16 -5.17 -17.95
N SER A 644 -1.22 -5.67 -18.59
CA SER A 644 -2.03 -4.89 -19.53
C SER A 644 -2.73 -3.72 -18.83
N VAL A 645 -3.33 -3.94 -17.66
CA VAL A 645 -3.93 -2.86 -16.87
C VAL A 645 -2.85 -1.87 -16.43
N ALA A 646 -1.74 -2.33 -15.86
CA ALA A 646 -0.65 -1.46 -15.42
C ALA A 646 -0.08 -0.61 -16.56
N ALA A 647 0.05 -1.18 -17.77
CA ALA A 647 0.57 -0.48 -18.94
C ALA A 647 -0.31 0.71 -19.35
N VAL A 648 -1.63 0.54 -19.44
CA VAL A 648 -2.58 1.63 -19.75
C VAL A 648 -2.39 2.80 -18.79
N VAL A 649 -1.98 2.51 -17.57
CA VAL A 649 -1.95 3.49 -16.49
C VAL A 649 -0.62 4.17 -16.40
N LEU A 650 0.47 3.44 -16.56
CA LEU A 650 1.79 4.03 -16.72
C LEU A 650 1.77 5.06 -17.86
N GLU A 651 1.04 4.78 -18.94
CA GLU A 651 0.79 5.75 -20.00
C GLU A 651 0.02 6.99 -19.50
N ASN A 652 -1.10 6.80 -18.81
CA ASN A 652 -1.91 7.90 -18.27
C ASN A 652 -1.14 8.76 -17.25
N ALA A 653 -0.42 8.15 -16.31
CA ALA A 653 0.41 8.82 -15.33
C ALA A 653 1.52 9.64 -16.00
N ARG A 654 2.18 9.09 -17.03
CA ARG A 654 3.18 9.82 -17.84
C ARG A 654 2.58 11.00 -18.57
N LEU A 655 1.36 10.87 -19.11
CA LEU A 655 0.67 11.96 -19.79
C LEU A 655 0.29 13.07 -18.79
N LEU A 656 -0.23 12.71 -17.62
CA LEU A 656 -0.59 13.66 -16.57
C LEU A 656 0.63 14.41 -16.02
N SER A 657 1.76 13.72 -15.81
CA SER A 657 3.00 14.37 -15.38
C SER A 657 3.48 15.38 -16.42
N ARG A 658 3.46 15.02 -17.71
CA ARG A 658 3.78 15.95 -18.82
C ARG A 658 2.84 17.16 -18.85
N ILE A 659 1.54 16.96 -18.62
CA ILE A 659 0.57 18.04 -18.54
C ILE A 659 0.89 18.97 -17.35
N LYS A 660 1.12 18.41 -16.16
CA LYS A 660 1.44 19.19 -14.94
C LYS A 660 2.70 20.03 -15.13
N GLU A 661 3.75 19.45 -15.70
CA GLU A 661 5.00 20.14 -15.98
C GLU A 661 4.79 21.29 -16.95
N ARG A 662 4.05 21.05 -18.04
CA ARG A 662 3.73 22.09 -19.02
C ARG A 662 2.87 23.22 -18.42
N THR A 663 1.95 22.90 -17.53
CA THR A 663 1.15 23.90 -16.80
C THR A 663 2.03 24.75 -15.90
N ARG A 664 2.97 24.15 -15.15
CA ARG A 664 3.92 24.90 -14.29
C ARG A 664 4.80 25.84 -15.11
N GLU A 665 5.28 25.40 -16.26
CA GLU A 665 6.04 26.25 -17.18
C GLU A 665 5.20 27.45 -17.67
N LEU A 666 3.95 27.20 -18.07
CA LEU A 666 3.02 28.26 -18.51
C LEU A 666 2.73 29.27 -17.38
N GLU A 667 2.52 28.80 -16.15
CA GLU A 667 2.33 29.67 -14.99
C GLU A 667 3.58 30.51 -14.68
N ALA A 668 4.77 29.92 -14.76
CA ALA A 668 6.02 30.65 -14.58
C ALA A 668 6.21 31.74 -15.64
N LEU A 669 5.89 31.43 -16.90
CA LEU A 669 5.85 32.40 -18.00
C LEU A 669 4.84 33.52 -17.75
N SER A 670 3.63 33.19 -17.29
CA SER A 670 2.59 34.18 -16.99
C SER A 670 3.01 35.12 -15.86
N ARG A 671 3.56 34.56 -14.76
CA ARG A 671 4.11 35.36 -13.64
C ARG A 671 5.22 36.30 -14.11
N ARG A 672 6.10 35.84 -15.01
CA ARG A 672 7.15 36.69 -15.58
C ARG A 672 6.58 37.83 -16.43
N LYS A 673 5.50 37.57 -17.18
CA LYS A 673 4.79 38.60 -17.97
C LYS A 673 4.14 39.64 -17.06
N GLU A 674 3.50 39.23 -15.96
CA GLU A 674 2.88 40.14 -14.99
C GLU A 674 3.92 41.01 -14.29
N ALA A 675 5.03 40.43 -13.81
CA ALA A 675 6.11 41.21 -13.21
C ALA A 675 6.72 42.25 -14.17
N LEU A 676 6.80 41.95 -15.47
CA LEU A 676 7.22 42.91 -16.50
C LEU A 676 6.19 44.04 -16.66
N LEU A 677 4.89 43.73 -16.64
CA LEU A 677 3.82 44.74 -16.72
C LEU A 677 3.81 45.66 -15.49
N ASP A 678 4.04 45.12 -14.29
CA ASP A 678 4.14 45.91 -13.06
C ASP A 678 5.37 46.84 -13.07
N THR A 679 6.51 46.35 -13.55
CA THR A 679 7.73 47.19 -13.73
C THR A 679 7.48 48.35 -14.70
N ILE A 680 6.76 48.10 -15.80
CA ILE A 680 6.39 49.15 -16.77
C ILE A 680 5.43 50.16 -16.12
N ALA A 681 4.54 49.71 -15.23
CA ALA A 681 3.60 50.58 -14.52
C ALA A 681 4.31 51.49 -13.51
N GLU A 682 5.31 51.00 -12.77
CA GLU A 682 6.10 51.81 -11.84
C GLU A 682 6.88 52.94 -12.52
N LEU A 683 7.32 52.74 -13.76
CA LEU A 683 8.09 53.73 -14.52
C LEU A 683 7.26 54.87 -15.14
N SER A 684 5.92 54.87 -14.98
CA SER A 684 5.02 55.65 -15.84
C SER A 684 4.48 56.99 -15.31
N SER A 685 4.98 57.50 -14.18
CA SER A 685 4.82 58.93 -13.76
C SER A 685 5.84 59.31 -12.66
N PRO A 686 7.13 59.51 -12.99
CA PRO A 686 8.11 59.94 -11.99
C PRO A 686 7.86 61.39 -11.60
N VAL A 687 7.55 61.66 -10.32
CA VAL A 687 7.61 63.02 -9.77
C VAL A 687 9.07 63.35 -9.49
N VAL A 688 9.57 64.46 -10.05
CA VAL A 688 10.99 64.83 -9.98
C VAL A 688 11.16 66.13 -9.19
N PRO A 689 11.81 66.12 -8.01
CA PRO A 689 12.20 67.34 -7.32
C PRO A 689 13.37 68.00 -8.04
N VAL A 690 13.14 69.19 -8.60
CA VAL A 690 14.11 69.90 -9.45
C VAL A 690 14.78 71.09 -8.76
N ALA A 691 14.15 71.64 -7.73
CA ALA A 691 14.71 72.67 -6.86
C ALA A 691 14.01 72.65 -5.50
N ARG A 692 14.56 73.36 -4.51
CA ARG A 692 13.93 73.48 -3.18
C ARG A 692 12.53 74.08 -3.33
N GLY A 693 11.51 73.31 -2.94
CA GLY A 693 10.11 73.71 -3.04
C GLY A 693 9.53 73.68 -4.45
N VAL A 694 10.18 73.05 -5.43
CA VAL A 694 9.68 72.91 -6.82
C VAL A 694 9.72 71.45 -7.27
N LEU A 695 8.57 70.93 -7.67
CA LEU A 695 8.42 69.60 -8.28
C LEU A 695 8.09 69.73 -9.77
N VAL A 696 8.56 68.78 -10.58
CA VAL A 696 8.16 68.62 -11.98
C VAL A 696 7.55 67.24 -12.15
N MET A 697 6.42 67.17 -12.84
CA MET A 697 5.66 65.95 -13.08
C MET A 697 5.35 65.82 -14.58
N PRO A 698 6.12 65.02 -15.33
CA PRO A 698 5.84 64.75 -16.73
C PRO A 698 4.68 63.76 -16.89
N ILE A 699 3.74 64.07 -17.78
CA ILE A 699 2.68 63.17 -18.20
C ILE A 699 3.05 62.60 -19.56
N VAL A 700 3.20 61.27 -19.61
CA VAL A 700 3.55 60.54 -20.85
C VAL A 700 2.39 59.64 -21.26
N GLY A 701 1.88 59.85 -22.48
CA GLY A 701 0.77 59.08 -23.03
C GLY A 701 -0.61 59.56 -22.59
N ALA A 702 -1.63 58.71 -22.75
CA ALA A 702 -3.01 59.05 -22.41
C ALA A 702 -3.27 58.97 -20.90
N LEU A 703 -4.08 59.91 -20.40
CA LEU A 703 -4.47 60.04 -18.99
C LEU A 703 -5.91 59.53 -18.79
N ASP A 704 -6.08 58.24 -18.52
CA ASP A 704 -7.38 57.62 -18.21
C ASP A 704 -7.79 57.78 -16.73
N ALA A 705 -9.00 57.38 -16.37
CA ALA A 705 -9.54 57.53 -15.00
C ALA A 705 -8.71 56.80 -13.93
N GLN A 706 -8.14 55.63 -14.24
CA GLN A 706 -7.34 54.85 -13.29
C GLN A 706 -5.95 55.46 -13.09
N ARG A 707 -5.33 55.96 -14.17
CA ARG A 707 -4.06 56.69 -14.12
C ARG A 707 -4.20 58.05 -13.46
N SER A 708 -5.33 58.74 -13.65
CA SER A 708 -5.62 60.05 -13.05
C SER A 708 -5.66 60.00 -11.53
N GLY A 709 -6.28 58.97 -10.95
CA GLY A 709 -6.28 58.77 -9.50
C GLY A 709 -4.86 58.61 -8.94
N ARG A 710 -4.07 57.70 -9.52
CA ARG A 710 -2.67 57.48 -9.12
C ARG A 710 -1.78 58.71 -9.31
N PHE A 711 -2.02 59.47 -10.38
CA PHE A 711 -1.33 60.73 -10.66
C PHE A 711 -1.60 61.76 -9.56
N ILE A 712 -2.87 61.99 -9.21
CA ILE A 712 -3.25 62.94 -8.16
C ILE A 712 -2.68 62.49 -6.81
N ASP A 713 -2.84 61.21 -6.44
CA ASP A 713 -2.36 60.69 -5.15
C ASP A 713 -0.84 60.82 -5.01
N SER A 714 -0.09 60.51 -6.08
CA SER A 714 1.36 60.68 -6.10
C SER A 714 1.73 62.15 -5.96
N MET A 715 1.12 63.04 -6.74
CA MET A 715 1.39 64.48 -6.68
C MET A 715 1.14 65.05 -5.27
N LEU A 716 0.01 64.71 -4.63
CA LEU A 716 -0.33 65.22 -3.29
C LEU A 716 0.63 64.69 -2.21
N ARG A 717 1.03 63.42 -2.30
CA ARG A 717 2.01 62.83 -1.39
C ARG A 717 3.36 63.56 -1.50
N GLU A 718 3.86 63.74 -2.72
CA GLU A 718 5.16 64.36 -2.98
C GLU A 718 5.17 65.86 -2.64
N ILE A 719 4.06 66.58 -2.85
CA ILE A 719 3.89 67.97 -2.37
C ILE A 719 4.13 68.04 -0.86
N THR A 720 3.53 67.11 -0.12
CA THR A 720 3.63 67.07 1.34
C THR A 720 5.03 66.69 1.80
N GLU A 721 5.61 65.65 1.19
CA GLU A 721 6.93 65.12 1.53
C GLU A 721 8.05 66.13 1.25
N HIS A 722 7.99 66.83 0.12
CA HIS A 722 9.01 67.80 -0.29
C HIS A 722 8.69 69.25 0.08
N GLN A 723 7.56 69.50 0.77
CA GLN A 723 7.03 70.83 1.06
C GLN A 723 7.03 71.74 -0.18
N ALA A 724 6.53 71.19 -1.29
CA ALA A 724 6.58 71.84 -2.58
C ALA A 724 5.64 73.04 -2.62
N ARG A 725 6.19 74.22 -2.92
CA ARG A 725 5.41 75.45 -3.10
C ARG A 725 4.89 75.58 -4.54
N VAL A 726 5.58 74.97 -5.49
CA VAL A 726 5.19 74.97 -6.90
C VAL A 726 5.33 73.57 -7.48
N VAL A 727 4.30 73.10 -8.19
CA VAL A 727 4.34 71.86 -8.99
C VAL A 727 4.16 72.19 -10.45
N ILE A 728 5.11 71.78 -11.28
CA ILE A 728 5.06 71.96 -12.72
C ILE A 728 4.56 70.66 -13.34
N ILE A 729 3.40 70.70 -13.98
CA ILE A 729 2.86 69.55 -14.73
C ILE A 729 3.22 69.74 -16.20
N ASP A 730 4.07 68.84 -16.71
CA ASP A 730 4.51 68.85 -18.11
C ASP A 730 3.65 67.90 -18.94
N VAL A 731 2.77 68.47 -19.78
CA VAL A 731 1.86 67.72 -20.65
C VAL A 731 2.39 67.56 -22.07
N THR A 732 3.66 67.90 -22.33
CA THR A 732 4.26 67.83 -23.68
C THR A 732 4.24 66.41 -24.26
N GLY A 733 4.24 65.37 -23.41
CA GLY A 733 4.20 63.95 -23.81
C GLY A 733 2.79 63.38 -24.06
N MET A 734 1.73 64.19 -23.97
CA MET A 734 0.36 63.76 -24.18
C MET A 734 -0.01 63.87 -25.68
N ALA A 735 -0.24 62.73 -26.34
CA ALA A 735 -0.59 62.71 -27.76
C ALA A 735 -1.96 63.32 -28.07
N VAL A 736 -2.91 63.26 -27.12
CA VAL A 736 -4.23 63.89 -27.18
C VAL A 736 -4.66 64.22 -25.74
N VAL A 737 -5.10 65.45 -25.48
CA VAL A 737 -5.77 65.81 -24.22
C VAL A 737 -7.27 65.82 -24.51
N ASP A 738 -8.02 64.86 -23.99
CA ASP A 738 -9.48 64.83 -24.09
C ASP A 738 -10.15 65.62 -22.93
N ALA A 739 -11.48 65.77 -22.99
CA ALA A 739 -12.23 66.49 -21.96
C ALA A 739 -12.09 65.86 -20.56
N SER A 740 -11.90 64.54 -20.48
CA SER A 740 -11.74 63.82 -19.22
C SER A 740 -10.36 64.11 -18.60
N ALA A 741 -9.29 64.01 -19.40
CA ALA A 741 -7.93 64.32 -18.98
C ALA A 741 -7.79 65.78 -18.49
N ALA A 742 -8.40 66.73 -19.20
CA ALA A 742 -8.40 68.13 -18.80
C ALA A 742 -9.15 68.37 -17.47
N SER A 743 -10.29 67.71 -17.25
CA SER A 743 -11.02 67.77 -15.98
C SER A 743 -10.17 67.23 -14.82
N HIS A 744 -9.46 66.11 -15.03
CA HIS A 744 -8.57 65.54 -14.02
C HIS A 744 -7.37 66.44 -13.70
N LEU A 745 -6.80 67.15 -14.68
CA LEU A 745 -5.74 68.15 -14.45
C LEU A 745 -6.22 69.32 -13.60
N VAL A 746 -7.44 69.81 -13.84
CA VAL A 746 -8.05 70.88 -13.03
C VAL A 746 -8.31 70.39 -11.59
N GLN A 747 -8.79 69.16 -11.43
CA GLN A 747 -8.98 68.55 -10.12
C GLN A 747 -7.67 68.40 -9.35
N ALA A 748 -6.61 67.94 -10.04
CA ALA A 748 -5.27 67.85 -9.49
C ALA A 748 -4.79 69.23 -9.00
N ALA A 749 -4.91 70.26 -9.84
CA ALA A 749 -4.49 71.62 -9.49
C ALA A 749 -5.24 72.20 -8.28
N ARG A 750 -6.56 71.96 -8.19
CA ARG A 750 -7.35 72.38 -7.02
C ARG A 750 -6.92 71.66 -5.74
N ALA A 751 -6.69 70.35 -5.83
CA ALA A 751 -6.23 69.56 -4.69
C ALA A 751 -4.84 69.99 -4.20
N ALA A 752 -3.91 70.27 -5.12
CA ALA A 752 -2.60 70.81 -4.81
C ALA A 752 -2.68 72.22 -4.17
N GLY A 753 -3.60 73.07 -4.65
CA GLY A 753 -3.87 74.38 -4.08
C GLY A 753 -4.36 74.32 -2.62
N LEU A 754 -5.16 73.31 -2.26
CA LEU A 754 -5.58 73.07 -0.87
C LEU A 754 -4.40 72.71 0.05
N LEU A 755 -3.32 72.16 -0.50
CA LEU A 755 -2.07 71.89 0.22
C LEU A 755 -1.10 73.09 0.22
N GLY A 756 -1.52 74.24 -0.33
CA GLY A 756 -0.70 75.45 -0.40
C GLY A 756 0.35 75.45 -1.51
N SER A 757 0.20 74.56 -2.51
CA SER A 757 1.08 74.47 -3.67
C SER A 757 0.44 75.09 -4.92
N GLU A 758 1.19 75.90 -5.66
CA GLU A 758 0.75 76.50 -6.92
C GLU A 758 1.08 75.57 -8.09
N VAL A 759 0.07 75.20 -8.90
CA VAL A 759 0.29 74.35 -10.07
C VAL A 759 0.56 75.18 -11.32
N VAL A 760 1.62 74.82 -12.03
CA VAL A 760 2.02 75.43 -13.31
C VAL A 760 1.90 74.39 -14.41
N LEU A 761 1.02 74.62 -15.37
CA LEU A 761 0.85 73.74 -16.52
C LEU A 761 1.76 74.20 -17.67
N VAL A 762 2.53 73.28 -18.24
CA VAL A 762 3.45 73.54 -19.36
C VAL A 762 3.28 72.55 -20.50
N GLY A 763 3.57 72.99 -21.73
CA GLY A 763 3.60 72.10 -22.89
C GLY A 763 2.24 71.84 -23.54
N ILE A 764 1.25 72.71 -23.35
CA ILE A 764 -0.08 72.58 -23.98
C ILE A 764 0.06 72.77 -25.50
N ALA A 765 -0.27 71.73 -26.28
CA ALA A 765 -0.30 71.80 -27.74
C ALA A 765 -1.49 72.66 -28.25
N PRO A 766 -1.38 73.31 -29.43
CA PRO A 766 -2.45 74.15 -29.99
C PRO A 766 -3.80 73.43 -30.13
N GLU A 767 -3.78 72.15 -30.49
CA GLU A 767 -4.97 71.31 -30.66
C GLU A 767 -5.66 71.05 -29.32
N ALA A 768 -4.89 70.78 -28.27
CA ALA A 768 -5.39 70.60 -26.90
C ALA A 768 -6.00 71.90 -26.35
N ALA A 769 -5.38 73.05 -26.59
CA ALA A 769 -5.90 74.35 -26.18
C ALA A 769 -7.25 74.67 -26.84
N ARG A 770 -7.41 74.36 -28.14
CA ARG A 770 -8.70 74.53 -28.83
C ARG A 770 -9.78 73.65 -28.24
N LEU A 771 -9.49 72.37 -28.01
CA LEU A 771 -10.46 71.44 -27.45
C LEU A 771 -10.87 71.86 -26.03
N MET A 772 -9.94 72.31 -25.20
CA MET A 772 -10.24 72.81 -23.85
C MET A 772 -11.23 73.99 -23.88
N VAL A 773 -11.06 74.91 -24.83
CA VAL A 773 -11.97 76.05 -25.02
C VAL A 773 -13.33 75.61 -25.59
N GLU A 774 -13.35 74.73 -26.58
CA GLU A 774 -14.59 74.18 -27.18
C GLU A 774 -15.46 73.44 -26.16
N GLN A 775 -14.82 72.72 -25.23
CA GLN A 775 -15.50 71.98 -24.16
C GLN A 775 -15.90 72.85 -22.96
N GLY A 776 -15.60 74.16 -22.98
CA GLY A 776 -15.97 75.10 -21.92
C GLY A 776 -15.23 74.86 -20.59
N LEU A 777 -14.02 74.31 -20.64
CA LEU A 777 -13.23 74.04 -19.44
C LEU A 777 -12.67 75.34 -18.84
N ASP A 778 -13.01 75.61 -17.59
CA ASP A 778 -12.48 76.74 -16.84
C ASP A 778 -11.20 76.32 -16.09
N LEU A 779 -10.07 76.84 -16.55
CA LEU A 779 -8.75 76.62 -15.93
C LEU A 779 -8.52 77.52 -14.71
N GLY A 780 -9.43 78.45 -14.38
CA GLY A 780 -9.37 79.29 -13.20
C GLY A 780 -8.02 80.00 -13.02
N ASP A 781 -7.47 79.91 -11.80
CA ASP A 781 -6.18 80.52 -11.42
C ASP A 781 -4.95 79.66 -11.75
N ILE A 782 -5.10 78.58 -12.53
CA ILE A 782 -3.95 77.73 -12.91
C ILE A 782 -2.97 78.54 -13.77
N VAL A 783 -1.71 78.55 -13.36
CA VAL A 783 -0.67 79.29 -14.10
C VAL A 783 -0.24 78.48 -15.32
N ILE A 784 -0.28 79.09 -16.49
CA ILE A 784 0.12 78.43 -17.74
C ILE A 784 1.41 79.05 -18.28
N ARG A 785 2.37 78.23 -18.70
CA ARG A 785 3.57 78.64 -19.44
C ARG A 785 3.76 77.79 -20.69
N SER A 786 4.31 78.38 -21.75
CA SER A 786 4.43 77.69 -23.04
C SER A 786 5.50 76.61 -23.05
N THR A 787 6.51 76.68 -22.18
CA THR A 787 7.61 75.71 -22.11
C THR A 787 7.95 75.37 -20.66
N LEU A 788 8.55 74.19 -20.46
CA LEU A 788 9.07 73.77 -19.16
C LEU A 788 10.10 74.77 -18.59
N GLU A 789 10.95 75.34 -19.43
CA GLU A 789 11.93 76.36 -19.04
C GLU A 789 11.25 77.60 -18.43
N LEU A 790 10.18 78.10 -19.06
CA LEU A 790 9.42 79.25 -18.55
C LEU A 790 8.62 78.90 -17.29
N GLY A 791 8.09 77.67 -17.20
CA GLY A 791 7.47 77.16 -15.98
C GLY A 791 8.44 77.10 -14.81
N PHE A 792 9.65 76.59 -15.06
CA PHE A 792 10.70 76.50 -14.06
C PHE A 792 11.21 77.87 -13.62
N SER A 793 11.40 78.80 -14.56
CA SER A 793 11.76 80.18 -14.25
C SER A 793 10.69 80.87 -13.38
N TYR A 794 9.41 80.62 -13.65
CA TYR A 794 8.32 81.13 -12.82
C TYR A 794 8.35 80.52 -11.41
N ALA A 795 8.54 79.20 -11.31
CA ALA A 795 8.60 78.49 -10.05
C ALA A 795 9.74 78.98 -9.15
N LEU A 796 10.93 79.18 -9.72
CA LEU A 796 12.08 79.73 -8.99
C LEU A 796 11.82 81.15 -8.46
N GLY A 797 11.18 82.01 -9.25
CA GLY A 797 10.78 83.35 -8.81
C GLY A 797 9.85 83.33 -7.58
N LYS A 798 8.99 82.31 -7.46
CA LYS A 798 8.07 82.12 -6.33
C LYS A 798 8.74 81.50 -5.10
N THR A 799 9.79 80.71 -5.30
CA THR A 799 10.55 80.09 -4.20
C THR A 799 11.76 80.92 -3.75
N GLY A 800 11.96 82.10 -4.34
CA GLY A 800 13.05 83.02 -3.97
C GLY A 800 14.40 82.70 -4.63
N GLY A 801 14.41 81.81 -5.62
CA GLY A 801 15.58 81.49 -6.45
C GLY A 801 15.72 82.42 -7.65
N GLN A 802 16.95 82.58 -8.15
CA GLN A 802 17.25 83.25 -9.41
C GLN A 802 17.95 82.29 -10.36
N LEU A 803 17.56 82.35 -11.64
CA LEU A 803 18.17 81.58 -12.71
C LEU A 803 19.48 82.27 -13.14
N VAL A 804 20.63 81.76 -12.68
CA VAL A 804 21.95 82.29 -13.06
C VAL A 804 22.44 81.55 -14.31
N TYR A 805 22.25 82.17 -15.48
CA TYR A 805 22.75 81.60 -16.72
C TYR A 805 24.25 81.85 -16.85
N ARG A 806 25.08 80.81 -16.69
CA ARG A 806 26.52 80.86 -16.97
C ARG A 806 26.82 80.06 -18.24
N ARG A 807 26.83 80.75 -19.38
CA ARG A 807 27.28 80.16 -20.65
C ARG A 807 28.79 79.93 -20.54
N SER A 808 29.22 78.67 -20.61
CA SER A 808 30.60 78.31 -20.97
C SER A 808 30.64 78.10 -22.47
#